data_AF-A0A4Y9ZQD9-F1
#
_entry.id   AF-A0A4Y9ZQD9-F1
#
_cell.length_a   1.000
_cell.length_b   1.000
_cell.length_c   1.000
_cell.angle_alpha   90.00
_cell.angle_beta   90.00
_cell.angle_gamma   90.00
#
_symmetry.space_group_name_H-M   'P 1'
#
loop_
_entity.id
_entity.type
_entity.pdbx_description
1 polymer ?
#
loop_
_entity_poly.entity_id
_entity_poly.type
_entity_poly.pdbx_seq_one_letter_code
_entity_poly.pdbx_strand_id
1 'polypeptide(L)'
;MPPPASPISASAAQRALLDEDRGEGTSSPHHPFISDLASNSQLLQDKISQLLSGKTPSAAASPAADADLFSGASQTRLAAEDTLASSDSTAIALSSENEQLKTMLDEMRSKEHQDIARIDSLRAENVRALSRIAELESSNKTAERTLDERTAKMETLERSVSNMLIDIEKVRSDGEARARDLQSKFEDKEALVKNLKEAIELKEGVETENNAILKAKDSEISLLEARVQKAYLDLEEERKELGGQVNELRQAGQSYQETIALYEERLSTAEARRYELEDALAILQEQIRGQSLPLSPTRTVQAASSAVQIENEALRDQIRHLQMKVTNLEDMLEEVRTAADKEETLTQDKLKRHKDKEESLKKQLNDSQAEMERTIKAEVQARSRVEEIEEALRESTVALENARAEVETLRSEIADLESITSNHSSESSGKLADFVQRASNDRARFAEETIELKRLIENLKTANELAHLELEQSRTDYLKVTAALDELKQRPNSEKAEISIAGVREEMAGLKHIVQELQKENTAAAQQNKLLESENKILLSETEQLRREMHMLENSAEKSLVGPKQDLNEAPQDLRDARMEYETELDRLRKKQAETEIQNARTIHDLHKEVSELESLIESKIYHEDELEQEIDRLKDKLSRGHKKSSKGAAEIIHVNEPLPVSLPPSNSEGGHTLHTSQDVCEICEQPGHDIFTCDVLKGEGAEADNDSDTTTLFCVDCEGHGHTAADCPYSADVF
;
A
#
# COMPACT_ATOMS: atom_id res chain seq x y z
N MET A 1 -11.71 14.90 29.90
CA MET A 1 -12.22 13.81 30.76
C MET A 1 -13.72 13.72 30.58
N PRO A 2 -14.20 12.56 30.16
CA PRO A 2 -14.89 11.63 31.06
C PRO A 2 -14.27 10.22 31.02
N PRO A 3 -14.58 9.32 31.98
CA PRO A 3 -13.92 8.02 32.12
C PRO A 3 -14.60 6.92 31.28
N PRO A 4 -13.87 5.87 30.86
CA PRO A 4 -14.49 4.65 30.34
C PRO A 4 -14.98 3.74 31.47
N ALA A 5 -16.08 3.04 31.18
CA ALA A 5 -16.81 2.17 32.09
C ALA A 5 -16.09 0.84 32.36
N SER A 6 -16.17 0.36 33.60
CA SER A 6 -15.75 -0.98 34.02
C SER A 6 -16.63 -2.08 33.41
N PRO A 7 -16.10 -3.30 33.19
CA PRO A 7 -16.87 -4.41 32.64
C PRO A 7 -17.69 -5.11 33.73
N ILE A 8 -18.91 -5.47 33.33
CA ILE A 8 -19.88 -6.27 34.09
C ILE A 8 -19.49 -7.75 33.97
N SER A 9 -19.36 -8.39 35.13
CA SER A 9 -19.39 -9.84 35.29
C SER A 9 -20.77 -10.39 34.92
N ALA A 10 -20.83 -11.39 34.05
CA ALA A 10 -21.98 -12.27 33.94
C ALA A 10 -21.52 -13.72 33.71
N SER A 11 -21.94 -14.56 34.65
CA SER A 11 -21.72 -15.99 34.72
C SER A 11 -22.55 -16.79 33.70
N ALA A 12 -21.97 -17.95 33.35
CA ALA A 12 -22.62 -19.26 33.20
C ALA A 12 -23.70 -19.47 32.11
N ALA A 13 -23.41 -20.38 31.17
CA ALA A 13 -24.07 -21.69 31.10
C ALA A 13 -23.43 -22.62 30.04
N GLN A 14 -22.96 -23.77 30.51
CA GLN A 14 -23.07 -25.12 29.95
C GLN A 14 -23.10 -25.32 28.41
N ARG A 15 -22.11 -26.06 27.90
CA ARG A 15 -22.40 -27.28 27.12
C ARG A 15 -21.22 -28.24 27.14
N ALA A 16 -21.50 -29.45 27.63
CA ALA A 16 -20.66 -30.62 27.52
C ALA A 16 -20.62 -31.10 26.07
N LEU A 17 -19.47 -31.63 25.64
CA LEU A 17 -19.37 -32.72 24.69
C LEU A 17 -18.01 -33.41 24.85
N LEU A 18 -18.11 -34.73 24.88
CA LEU A 18 -17.04 -35.72 25.03
C LEU A 18 -16.09 -35.68 23.83
N ASP A 19 -14.81 -35.95 24.04
CA ASP A 19 -14.17 -37.00 23.25
C ASP A 19 -12.97 -37.63 24.00
N GLU A 20 -12.92 -38.95 23.91
CA GLU A 20 -11.82 -39.81 24.34
C GLU A 20 -10.70 -39.76 23.28
N ASP A 21 -9.42 -39.81 23.68
CA ASP A 21 -8.54 -40.90 23.25
C ASP A 21 -7.18 -40.89 24.00
N ARG A 22 -6.57 -42.07 24.00
CA ARG A 22 -5.51 -42.66 24.81
C ARG A 22 -4.12 -42.01 24.68
N GLY A 23 -3.34 -42.17 25.76
CA GLY A 23 -1.88 -42.15 25.72
C GLY A 23 -1.27 -42.58 27.05
N GLU A 24 -0.89 -43.85 27.13
CA GLU A 24 -0.41 -44.60 28.30
C GLU A 24 0.88 -44.07 28.95
N GLY A 25 0.96 -44.25 30.28
CA GLY A 25 2.12 -44.89 30.89
C GLY A 25 3.18 -43.99 31.50
N THR A 26 3.15 -43.82 32.83
CA THR A 26 4.23 -44.30 33.72
C THR A 26 3.85 -44.12 35.19
N SER A 27 4.40 -45.03 35.97
CA SER A 27 3.95 -45.49 37.28
C SER A 27 4.62 -44.80 38.48
N SER A 28 3.82 -44.53 39.52
CA SER A 28 4.15 -44.68 40.96
C SER A 28 5.04 -43.60 41.64
N PRO A 29 5.11 -43.52 42.99
CA PRO A 29 4.03 -43.34 43.99
C PRO A 29 4.39 -42.28 45.09
N HIS A 30 3.45 -42.07 46.03
CA HIS A 30 3.60 -41.54 47.41
C HIS A 30 3.14 -40.10 47.76
N HIS A 31 2.24 -40.12 48.75
CA HIS A 31 1.59 -39.07 49.55
C HIS A 31 2.51 -38.64 50.74
N PRO A 32 2.02 -37.76 51.65
CA PRO A 32 2.16 -36.31 51.80
C PRO A 32 3.19 -35.99 52.93
N PHE A 33 3.23 -34.78 53.54
CA PHE A 33 3.69 -34.46 54.92
C PHE A 33 4.41 -33.09 54.99
N ILE A 34 3.67 -32.01 55.26
CA ILE A 34 4.28 -30.75 55.76
C ILE A 34 3.46 -30.15 56.93
N SER A 35 2.58 -30.90 57.58
CA SER A 35 1.72 -30.36 58.65
C SER A 35 2.21 -30.64 60.09
N ASP A 36 3.23 -31.47 60.29
CA ASP A 36 3.75 -31.85 61.62
C ASP A 36 4.99 -31.08 62.09
N LEU A 37 5.58 -30.24 61.23
CA LEU A 37 6.76 -29.44 61.59
C LEU A 37 6.36 -28.11 62.26
N ALA A 38 5.22 -27.54 61.88
CA ALA A 38 4.69 -26.32 62.49
C ALA A 38 4.14 -26.56 63.91
N SER A 39 3.52 -27.71 64.17
CA SER A 39 3.00 -28.07 65.50
C SER A 39 4.12 -28.38 66.51
N ASN A 40 5.22 -28.99 66.05
CA ASN A 40 6.39 -29.27 66.90
C ASN A 40 7.24 -28.02 67.21
N SER A 41 7.31 -27.06 66.28
CA SER A 41 7.95 -25.76 66.52
C SER A 41 7.27 -25.01 67.66
N GLN A 42 5.94 -25.07 67.72
CA GLN A 42 5.14 -24.40 68.76
C GLN A 42 5.28 -25.09 70.14
N LEU A 43 5.34 -26.42 70.17
CA LEU A 43 5.58 -27.19 71.41
C LEU A 43 7.00 -26.98 72.00
N LEU A 44 8.00 -26.74 71.15
CA LEU A 44 9.36 -26.40 71.60
C LEU A 44 9.45 -24.97 72.13
N GLN A 45 8.76 -24.01 71.51
CA GLN A 45 8.67 -22.63 72.01
C GLN A 45 7.92 -22.53 73.35
N ASP A 46 6.88 -23.35 73.58
CA ASP A 46 6.19 -23.41 74.87
C ASP A 46 7.03 -24.07 75.98
N LYS A 47 7.82 -25.11 75.66
CA LYS A 47 8.76 -25.72 76.62
C LYS A 47 9.90 -24.80 77.03
N ILE A 48 10.43 -24.01 76.09
CA ILE A 48 11.50 -23.04 76.38
C ILE A 48 10.94 -21.88 77.21
N SER A 49 9.70 -21.46 76.97
CA SER A 49 9.01 -20.44 77.77
C SER A 49 8.70 -20.92 79.20
N GLN A 50 8.44 -22.21 79.41
CA GLN A 50 8.27 -22.79 80.76
C GLN A 50 9.58 -22.90 81.56
N LEU A 51 10.73 -23.06 80.90
CA LEU A 51 12.04 -23.14 81.58
C LEU A 51 12.62 -21.76 81.92
N LEU A 52 12.22 -20.70 81.21
CA LEU A 52 12.64 -19.32 81.49
C LEU A 52 11.74 -18.60 82.51
N SER A 53 10.53 -19.10 82.78
CA SER A 53 9.64 -18.60 83.84
C SER A 53 9.97 -19.27 85.18
N GLY A 54 11.12 -18.93 85.76
CA GLY A 54 11.54 -19.38 87.09
C GLY A 54 10.44 -19.16 88.15
N LYS A 55 9.86 -20.27 88.65
CA LYS A 55 8.96 -20.28 89.80
C LYS A 55 9.14 -21.56 90.59
N THR A 56 10.12 -21.55 91.50
CA THR A 56 10.31 -22.57 92.53
C THR A 56 9.26 -22.40 93.65
N PRO A 57 8.50 -23.44 94.04
CA PRO A 57 7.84 -23.46 95.33
C PRO A 57 8.77 -24.03 96.41
N SER A 58 8.78 -23.30 97.52
CA SER A 58 9.32 -23.68 98.83
C SER A 58 8.53 -24.86 99.42
N ALA A 59 9.22 -25.82 100.05
CA ALA A 59 8.93 -26.29 101.42
C ALA A 59 9.66 -27.61 101.78
N ALA A 60 10.47 -27.52 102.84
CA ALA A 60 10.59 -28.42 104.00
C ALA A 60 10.72 -29.96 103.82
N ALA A 61 11.80 -30.53 104.37
CA ALA A 61 11.75 -31.27 105.64
C ALA A 61 13.11 -31.93 105.97
N SER A 62 13.65 -31.62 107.16
CA SER A 62 14.62 -32.48 107.88
C SER A 62 13.97 -33.79 108.35
N PRO A 63 14.75 -34.80 108.79
CA PRO A 63 15.05 -34.98 110.23
C PRO A 63 16.53 -35.38 110.46
N ALA A 64 17.26 -34.92 111.47
CA ALA A 64 17.15 -34.97 112.94
C ALA A 64 18.03 -36.08 113.58
N ALA A 65 18.69 -35.69 114.68
CA ALA A 65 19.11 -36.48 115.84
C ALA A 65 20.39 -37.36 115.72
N ASP A 66 21.26 -37.52 116.73
CA ASP A 66 21.48 -36.90 118.04
C ASP A 66 22.70 -37.56 118.72
N ALA A 67 23.12 -36.95 119.84
CA ALA A 67 23.84 -37.48 121.01
C ALA A 67 25.38 -37.45 120.97
N ASP A 68 26.07 -36.56 121.71
CA ASP A 68 26.22 -36.42 123.18
C ASP A 68 27.09 -37.52 123.83
N LEU A 69 28.14 -37.11 124.58
CA LEU A 69 28.13 -37.09 126.05
C LEU A 69 29.54 -36.82 126.65
N PHE A 70 29.60 -35.76 127.47
CA PHE A 70 30.16 -35.67 128.84
C PHE A 70 31.69 -35.68 129.16
N SER A 71 32.12 -34.52 129.71
CA SER A 71 32.47 -34.30 131.14
C SER A 71 33.92 -34.44 131.65
N GLY A 72 34.32 -33.45 132.47
CA GLY A 72 35.15 -33.71 133.67
C GLY A 72 36.16 -32.62 134.03
N ALA A 73 35.99 -31.98 135.18
CA ALA A 73 36.75 -30.82 135.66
C ALA A 73 37.86 -31.15 136.70
N SER A 74 38.79 -30.20 136.86
CA SER A 74 39.42 -29.71 138.12
C SER A 74 40.43 -30.53 138.96
N GLN A 75 41.63 -29.93 139.09
CA GLN A 75 42.39 -29.56 140.32
C GLN A 75 43.02 -30.60 141.32
N THR A 76 44.36 -30.44 141.50
CA THR A 76 45.21 -30.47 142.74
C THR A 76 45.69 -31.74 143.50
N ARG A 77 47.04 -31.77 143.72
CA ARG A 77 47.89 -32.10 144.91
C ARG A 77 47.99 -33.52 145.59
N LEU A 78 49.26 -33.96 145.69
CA LEU A 78 50.04 -34.65 146.78
C LEU A 78 49.94 -36.17 147.11
N ALA A 79 51.15 -36.76 147.28
CA ALA A 79 51.61 -37.99 148.00
C ALA A 79 51.28 -39.39 147.40
N ALA A 80 52.27 -40.19 146.90
CA ALA A 80 53.25 -41.09 147.58
C ALA A 80 52.59 -42.31 148.26
N GLU A 81 52.91 -43.60 148.10
CA GLU A 81 53.96 -44.43 147.48
C GLU A 81 53.35 -45.86 147.44
N ASP A 82 53.04 -46.43 146.26
CA ASP A 82 52.80 -47.90 146.09
C ASP A 82 52.76 -48.34 144.60
N THR A 83 53.55 -47.68 143.75
CA THR A 83 53.41 -47.62 142.28
C THR A 83 54.50 -48.39 141.51
N LEU A 84 54.65 -49.70 141.73
CA LEU A 84 55.59 -50.52 140.92
C LEU A 84 54.97 -51.80 140.32
N ALA A 85 53.85 -52.31 140.85
CA ALA A 85 53.14 -53.45 140.25
C ALA A 85 51.92 -53.02 139.39
N SER A 86 51.37 -51.83 139.63
CA SER A 86 50.30 -51.23 138.80
C SER A 86 50.85 -50.59 137.52
N SER A 87 52.12 -50.15 137.52
CA SER A 87 52.81 -49.58 136.35
C SER A 87 53.01 -50.60 135.23
N ASP A 88 53.26 -51.87 135.54
CA ASP A 88 53.46 -52.91 134.51
C ASP A 88 52.14 -53.35 133.86
N SER A 89 51.06 -53.43 134.64
CA SER A 89 49.71 -53.68 134.11
C SER A 89 49.22 -52.53 133.22
N THR A 90 49.46 -51.29 133.65
CA THR A 90 49.14 -50.10 132.84
C THR A 90 50.06 -49.96 131.62
N ALA A 91 51.33 -50.37 131.69
CA ALA A 91 52.23 -50.39 130.54
C ALA A 91 51.84 -51.44 129.50
N ILE A 92 51.37 -52.63 129.92
CA ILE A 92 50.85 -53.66 128.99
C ILE A 92 49.53 -53.19 128.37
N ALA A 93 48.62 -52.59 129.16
CA ALA A 93 47.40 -52.01 128.64
C ALA A 93 47.69 -50.89 127.62
N LEU A 94 48.60 -49.97 127.94
CA LEU A 94 49.06 -48.91 127.04
C LEU A 94 49.82 -49.46 125.82
N SER A 95 50.51 -50.59 125.93
CA SER A 95 51.14 -51.26 124.78
C SER A 95 50.10 -51.85 123.85
N SER A 96 49.09 -52.55 124.40
CA SER A 96 47.98 -53.11 123.62
C SER A 96 47.11 -52.02 123.00
N GLU A 97 46.94 -50.89 123.70
CA GLU A 97 46.24 -49.70 123.21
C GLU A 97 47.07 -48.98 122.13
N ASN A 98 48.39 -48.87 122.29
CA ASN A 98 49.28 -48.35 121.24
C ASN A 98 49.28 -49.24 119.99
N GLU A 99 49.20 -50.56 120.16
CA GLU A 99 49.11 -51.50 119.06
C GLU A 99 47.75 -51.41 118.37
N GLN A 100 46.65 -51.30 119.13
CA GLN A 100 45.32 -50.99 118.61
C GLN A 100 45.31 -49.64 117.87
N LEU A 101 45.88 -48.58 118.45
CA LEU A 101 45.98 -47.28 117.82
C LEU A 101 46.82 -47.34 116.53
N LYS A 102 47.91 -48.10 116.50
CA LYS A 102 48.69 -48.34 115.27
C LYS A 102 47.86 -49.06 114.22
N THR A 103 47.14 -50.12 114.58
CA THR A 103 46.24 -50.82 113.64
C THR A 103 45.13 -49.91 113.14
N MET A 104 44.54 -49.06 113.99
CA MET A 104 43.57 -48.05 113.57
C MET A 104 44.21 -47.00 112.66
N LEU A 105 45.44 -46.58 112.91
CA LEU A 105 46.17 -45.60 112.09
C LEU A 105 46.52 -46.19 110.72
N ASP A 106 46.93 -47.46 110.67
CA ASP A 106 47.20 -48.18 109.43
C ASP A 106 45.91 -48.48 108.66
N GLU A 107 44.81 -48.81 109.34
CA GLU A 107 43.48 -48.91 108.72
C GLU A 107 42.99 -47.57 108.20
N MET A 108 43.18 -46.47 108.94
CA MET A 108 42.86 -45.13 108.47
C MET A 108 43.72 -44.73 107.28
N ARG A 109 45.03 -45.03 107.30
CA ARG A 109 45.93 -44.80 106.16
C ARG A 109 45.53 -45.65 104.96
N SER A 110 45.15 -46.91 105.16
CA SER A 110 44.64 -47.77 104.08
C SER A 110 43.33 -47.25 103.51
N LYS A 111 42.41 -46.77 104.35
CA LYS A 111 41.16 -46.11 103.90
C LYS A 111 41.46 -44.82 103.15
N GLU A 112 42.38 -43.99 103.64
CA GLU A 112 42.83 -42.77 102.98
C GLU A 112 43.47 -43.09 101.62
N HIS A 113 44.29 -44.14 101.50
CA HIS A 113 44.85 -44.58 100.22
C HIS A 113 43.76 -45.10 99.27
N GLN A 114 42.74 -45.81 99.79
CA GLN A 114 41.58 -46.23 98.99
C GLN A 114 40.75 -45.05 98.52
N ASP A 115 40.54 -44.04 99.36
CA ASP A 115 39.81 -42.81 99.04
C ASP A 115 40.57 -41.98 98.01
N ILE A 116 41.90 -41.84 98.14
CA ILE A 116 42.75 -41.19 97.13
C ILE A 116 42.67 -41.93 95.80
N ALA A 117 42.81 -43.26 95.79
CA ALA A 117 42.69 -44.07 94.57
C ALA A 117 41.31 -43.92 93.92
N ARG A 118 40.24 -43.85 94.72
CA ARG A 118 38.88 -43.60 94.25
C ARG A 118 38.72 -42.21 93.67
N ILE A 119 39.26 -41.18 94.33
CA ILE A 119 39.26 -39.79 93.85
C ILE A 119 40.01 -39.70 92.52
N ASP A 120 41.17 -40.34 92.39
CA ASP A 120 41.96 -40.33 91.16
C ASP A 120 41.26 -41.10 90.03
N SER A 121 40.58 -42.20 90.33
CA SER A 121 39.72 -42.90 89.36
C SER A 121 38.59 -41.99 88.86
N LEU A 122 37.89 -41.31 89.77
CA LEU A 122 36.82 -40.37 89.43
C LEU A 122 37.34 -39.16 88.64
N ARG A 123 38.54 -38.66 88.97
CA ARG A 123 39.21 -37.60 88.19
C ARG A 123 39.54 -38.08 86.78
N ALA A 124 40.09 -39.29 86.63
CA ALA A 124 40.40 -39.86 85.33
C ALA A 124 39.14 -40.13 84.48
N GLU A 125 38.03 -40.52 85.11
CA GLU A 125 36.73 -40.65 84.46
C GLU A 125 36.15 -39.29 84.05
N ASN A 126 36.24 -38.28 84.91
CA ASN A 126 35.78 -36.92 84.61
C ASN A 126 36.59 -36.32 83.44
N VAL A 127 37.92 -36.48 83.42
CA VAL A 127 38.77 -36.06 82.30
C VAL A 127 38.36 -36.79 81.01
N ARG A 128 38.10 -38.11 81.06
CA ARG A 128 37.61 -38.86 79.90
C ARG A 128 36.25 -38.37 79.41
N ALA A 129 35.32 -38.09 80.33
CA ALA A 129 34.00 -37.56 80.01
C ALA A 129 34.10 -36.16 79.37
N LEU A 130 34.94 -35.27 79.91
CA LEU A 130 35.19 -33.94 79.34
C LEU A 130 35.82 -34.01 77.95
N SER A 131 36.77 -34.91 77.72
CA SER A 131 37.33 -35.16 76.38
C SER A 131 36.25 -35.60 75.40
N ARG A 132 35.37 -36.51 75.83
CA ARG A 132 34.27 -36.99 74.99
C ARG A 132 33.24 -35.90 74.70
N ILE A 133 32.94 -35.05 75.67
CA ILE A 133 32.07 -33.89 75.47
C ILE A 133 32.70 -32.93 74.45
N ALA A 134 33.99 -32.60 74.59
CA ALA A 134 34.68 -31.73 73.65
C ALA A 134 34.70 -32.30 72.21
N GLU A 135 34.91 -33.61 72.05
CA GLU A 135 34.79 -34.30 70.76
C GLU A 135 33.38 -34.17 70.18
N LEU A 136 32.34 -34.47 70.95
CA LEU A 136 30.95 -34.38 70.50
C LEU A 136 30.55 -32.94 70.17
N GLU A 137 30.99 -31.95 70.93
CA GLU A 137 30.79 -30.53 70.64
C GLU A 137 31.48 -30.12 69.33
N SER A 138 32.72 -30.59 69.10
CA SER A 138 33.43 -30.32 67.85
C SER A 138 32.73 -30.96 66.65
N SER A 139 32.25 -32.20 66.81
CA SER A 139 31.48 -32.93 65.80
C SER A 139 30.14 -32.24 65.52
N ASN A 140 29.45 -31.77 66.55
CA ASN A 140 28.17 -31.07 66.38
C ASN A 140 28.37 -29.73 65.66
N LYS A 141 29.41 -28.96 66.01
CA LYS A 141 29.78 -27.73 65.28
C LYS A 141 30.11 -27.99 63.82
N THR A 142 30.78 -29.10 63.50
CA THR A 142 31.02 -29.46 62.09
C THR A 142 29.73 -29.84 61.37
N ALA A 143 28.83 -30.58 62.03
CA ALA A 143 27.54 -30.95 61.46
C ALA A 143 26.66 -29.71 61.20
N GLU A 144 26.59 -28.77 62.14
CA GLU A 144 25.89 -27.48 61.99
C GLU A 144 26.41 -26.71 60.78
N ARG A 145 27.73 -26.54 60.64
CA ARG A 145 28.33 -25.88 59.46
C ARG A 145 27.97 -26.58 58.15
N THR A 146 28.02 -27.92 58.12
CA THR A 146 27.64 -28.67 56.91
C THR A 146 26.15 -28.55 56.59
N LEU A 147 25.29 -28.38 57.61
CA LEU A 147 23.87 -28.15 57.43
C LEU A 147 23.64 -26.76 56.87
N ASP A 148 24.28 -25.73 57.41
CA ASP A 148 24.20 -24.35 56.92
C ASP A 148 24.67 -24.24 55.45
N GLU A 149 25.76 -24.92 55.09
CA GLU A 149 26.24 -25.00 53.71
C GLU A 149 25.22 -25.68 52.78
N ARG A 150 24.56 -26.75 53.24
CA ARG A 150 23.51 -27.42 52.47
C ARG A 150 22.26 -26.55 52.33
N THR A 151 21.85 -25.84 53.39
CA THR A 151 20.73 -24.91 53.36
C THR A 151 21.00 -23.75 52.40
N ALA A 152 22.19 -23.15 52.44
CA ALA A 152 22.59 -22.10 51.49
C ALA A 152 22.62 -22.62 50.03
N LYS A 153 23.06 -23.86 49.81
CA LYS A 153 22.99 -24.52 48.49
C LYS A 153 21.55 -24.77 48.04
N MET A 154 20.67 -25.17 48.96
CA MET A 154 19.25 -25.36 48.67
C MET A 154 18.59 -24.04 48.27
N GLU A 155 18.80 -22.97 49.04
CA GLU A 155 18.26 -21.65 48.70
C GLU A 155 18.78 -21.10 47.37
N THR A 156 20.05 -21.34 47.03
CA THR A 156 20.59 -20.91 45.73
C THR A 156 20.00 -21.71 44.57
N LEU A 157 19.79 -23.02 44.73
CA LEU A 157 19.08 -23.84 43.75
C LEU A 157 17.59 -23.44 43.64
N GLU A 158 16.91 -23.15 44.73
CA GLU A 158 15.51 -22.68 44.72
C GLU A 158 15.38 -21.35 43.99
N ARG A 159 16.26 -20.37 44.26
CA ARG A 159 16.31 -19.11 43.49
C ARG A 159 16.60 -19.36 42.01
N SER A 160 17.52 -20.28 41.70
CA SER A 160 17.82 -20.65 40.31
C SER A 160 16.62 -21.27 39.59
N VAL A 161 15.89 -22.18 40.25
CA VAL A 161 14.68 -22.81 39.71
C VAL A 161 13.57 -21.76 39.54
N SER A 162 13.38 -20.89 40.54
CA SER A 162 12.41 -19.78 40.44
C SER A 162 12.71 -18.86 39.26
N ASN A 163 13.99 -18.52 39.03
CA ASN A 163 14.40 -17.70 37.89
C ASN A 163 14.15 -18.44 36.55
N MET A 164 14.50 -19.73 36.46
CA MET A 164 14.22 -20.53 35.26
C MET A 164 12.72 -20.63 34.95
N LEU A 165 11.86 -20.70 35.96
CA LEU A 165 10.40 -20.70 35.76
C LEU A 165 9.90 -19.36 35.19
N ILE A 166 10.45 -18.24 35.66
CA ILE A 166 10.13 -16.90 35.13
C ILE A 166 10.59 -16.78 33.66
N ASP A 167 11.78 -17.28 33.33
CA ASP A 167 12.31 -17.27 31.97
C ASP A 167 11.47 -18.15 31.02
N ILE A 168 11.05 -19.33 31.47
CA ILE A 168 10.14 -20.21 30.70
C ILE A 168 8.81 -19.51 30.45
N GLU A 169 8.22 -18.87 31.47
CA GLU A 169 6.95 -18.16 31.35
C GLU A 169 7.07 -16.97 30.38
N LYS A 170 8.19 -16.24 30.41
CA LYS A 170 8.46 -15.16 29.47
C LYS A 170 8.59 -15.66 28.03
N VAL A 171 9.35 -16.75 27.81
CA VAL A 171 9.47 -17.36 26.48
C VAL A 171 8.11 -17.87 25.98
N ARG A 172 7.29 -18.43 26.87
CA ARG A 172 5.91 -18.85 26.57
C ARG A 172 5.03 -17.66 26.17
N SER A 173 5.03 -16.57 26.94
CA SER A 173 4.25 -15.37 26.61
C SER A 173 4.69 -14.73 25.29
N ASP A 174 6.00 -14.69 25.02
CA ASP A 174 6.56 -14.17 23.77
C ASP A 174 6.21 -15.08 22.58
N GLY A 175 6.15 -16.41 22.80
CA GLY A 175 5.65 -17.38 21.83
C GLY A 175 4.17 -17.18 21.51
N GLU A 176 3.31 -17.05 22.53
CA GLU A 176 1.87 -16.81 22.39
C GLU A 176 1.57 -15.44 21.74
N ALA A 177 2.37 -14.41 22.02
CA ALA A 177 2.24 -13.11 21.36
C ALA A 177 2.59 -13.20 19.86
N ARG A 178 3.68 -13.89 19.50
CA ARG A 178 4.04 -14.14 18.10
C ARG A 178 3.01 -14.98 17.36
N ALA A 179 2.43 -15.99 18.02
CA ALA A 179 1.36 -16.79 17.43
C ALA A 179 0.12 -15.95 17.11
N ARG A 180 -0.28 -15.03 18.01
CA ARG A 180 -1.40 -14.09 17.77
C ARG A 180 -1.11 -13.10 16.64
N ASP A 181 0.10 -12.57 16.55
CA ASP A 181 0.51 -11.69 15.45
C ASP A 181 0.48 -12.41 14.10
N LEU A 182 1.01 -13.64 14.03
CA LEU A 182 0.94 -14.48 12.83
C LEU A 182 -0.50 -14.83 12.44
N GLN A 183 -1.36 -15.10 13.42
CA GLN A 183 -2.78 -15.36 13.18
C GLN A 183 -3.49 -14.12 12.60
N SER A 184 -3.27 -12.93 13.18
CA SER A 184 -3.83 -11.67 12.64
C SER A 184 -3.38 -11.42 11.21
N LYS A 185 -2.08 -11.62 10.91
CA LYS A 185 -1.55 -11.49 9.55
C LYS A 185 -2.14 -12.50 8.57
N PHE A 186 -2.50 -13.69 9.05
CA PHE A 186 -3.17 -14.70 8.22
C PHE A 186 -4.61 -14.29 7.92
N GLU A 187 -5.36 -13.83 8.91
CA GLU A 187 -6.73 -13.31 8.75
C GLU A 187 -6.78 -12.10 7.79
N ASP A 188 -5.82 -11.17 7.89
CA ASP A 188 -5.69 -10.03 6.97
C ASP A 188 -5.41 -10.48 5.52
N LYS A 189 -4.54 -11.50 5.34
CA LYS A 189 -4.25 -12.08 4.03
C LYS A 189 -5.47 -12.82 3.45
N GLU A 190 -6.22 -13.56 4.27
CA GLU A 190 -7.46 -14.22 3.85
C GLU A 190 -8.53 -13.20 3.43
N ALA A 191 -8.70 -12.12 4.19
CA ALA A 191 -9.58 -11.02 3.82
C ALA A 191 -9.17 -10.36 2.50
N LEU A 192 -7.86 -10.18 2.29
CA LEU A 192 -7.31 -9.62 1.06
C LEU A 192 -7.57 -10.54 -0.16
N VAL A 193 -7.38 -11.85 0.00
CA VAL A 193 -7.65 -12.86 -1.04
C VAL A 193 -9.14 -12.89 -1.37
N LYS A 194 -10.01 -12.79 -0.36
CA LYS A 194 -11.46 -12.71 -0.57
C LYS A 194 -11.84 -11.46 -1.39
N ASN A 195 -11.32 -10.29 -1.01
CA ASN A 195 -11.57 -9.04 -1.75
C ASN A 195 -11.04 -9.10 -3.20
N LEU A 196 -9.90 -9.75 -3.43
CA LEU A 196 -9.38 -9.97 -4.79
C LEU A 196 -10.28 -10.88 -5.61
N LYS A 197 -10.77 -11.98 -5.03
CA LYS A 197 -11.70 -12.88 -5.72
C LYS A 197 -12.98 -12.16 -6.11
N GLU A 198 -13.56 -11.38 -5.19
CA GLU A 198 -14.75 -10.56 -5.48
C GLU A 198 -14.48 -9.53 -6.60
N ALA A 199 -13.29 -8.90 -6.61
CA ALA A 199 -12.90 -7.98 -7.68
C ALA A 199 -12.71 -8.67 -9.05
N ILE A 200 -12.14 -9.88 -9.07
CA ILE A 200 -11.99 -10.69 -10.29
C ILE A 200 -13.36 -11.09 -10.83
N GLU A 201 -14.25 -11.60 -9.97
CA GLU A 201 -15.62 -11.97 -10.36
C GLU A 201 -16.41 -10.77 -10.93
N LEU A 202 -16.23 -9.58 -10.35
CA LEU A 202 -16.80 -8.34 -10.88
C LEU A 202 -16.22 -7.97 -12.25
N LYS A 203 -14.90 -8.08 -12.43
CA LYS A 203 -14.23 -7.78 -13.70
C LYS A 203 -14.64 -8.76 -14.80
N GLU A 204 -14.69 -10.06 -14.50
CA GLU A 204 -15.20 -11.09 -15.41
C GLU A 204 -16.65 -10.80 -15.81
N GLY A 205 -17.50 -10.36 -14.86
CA GLY A 205 -18.85 -9.89 -15.15
C GLY A 205 -18.85 -8.77 -16.21
N VAL A 206 -18.09 -7.70 -15.99
CA VAL A 206 -17.98 -6.57 -16.94
C VAL A 206 -17.41 -6.99 -18.30
N GLU A 207 -16.41 -7.88 -18.33
CA GLU A 207 -15.84 -8.39 -19.58
C GLU A 207 -16.85 -9.22 -20.38
N THR A 208 -17.68 -10.03 -19.72
CA THR A 208 -18.75 -10.77 -20.41
C THR A 208 -19.82 -9.85 -20.98
N GLU A 209 -20.17 -8.78 -20.26
CA GLU A 209 -21.10 -7.75 -20.72
C GLU A 209 -20.55 -6.97 -21.92
N ASN A 210 -19.28 -6.54 -21.85
CA ASN A 210 -18.61 -5.87 -22.97
C ASN A 210 -18.55 -6.79 -24.21
N ASN A 211 -18.25 -8.08 -24.03
CA ASN A 211 -18.27 -9.04 -25.13
C ASN A 211 -19.67 -9.22 -25.74
N ALA A 212 -20.74 -9.17 -24.93
CA ALA A 212 -22.11 -9.22 -25.42
C ALA A 212 -22.47 -7.94 -26.21
N ILE A 213 -22.05 -6.76 -25.73
CA ILE A 213 -22.24 -5.48 -26.42
C ILE A 213 -21.49 -5.46 -27.75
N LEU A 214 -20.24 -5.92 -27.79
CA LEU A 214 -19.46 -6.03 -29.02
C LEU A 214 -20.15 -6.93 -30.04
N LYS A 215 -20.60 -8.12 -29.64
CA LYS A 215 -21.37 -9.03 -30.52
C LYS A 215 -22.66 -8.39 -31.05
N ALA A 216 -23.37 -7.63 -30.21
CA ALA A 216 -24.57 -6.92 -30.63
C ALA A 216 -24.23 -5.84 -31.67
N LYS A 217 -23.15 -5.08 -31.46
CA LYS A 217 -22.67 -4.06 -32.40
C LYS A 217 -22.17 -4.66 -33.71
N ASP A 218 -21.47 -5.79 -33.68
CA ASP A 218 -21.06 -6.51 -34.88
C ASP A 218 -22.26 -6.98 -35.72
N SER A 219 -23.35 -7.40 -35.07
CA SER A 219 -24.59 -7.76 -35.76
C SER A 219 -25.28 -6.54 -36.39
N GLU A 220 -25.23 -5.38 -35.72
CA GLU A 220 -25.77 -4.11 -36.23
C GLU A 220 -24.96 -3.63 -37.45
N ILE A 221 -23.62 -3.69 -37.38
CA ILE A 221 -22.72 -3.38 -38.49
C ILE A 221 -23.03 -4.30 -39.68
N SER A 222 -23.13 -5.62 -39.45
CA SER A 222 -23.45 -6.59 -40.50
C SER A 222 -24.79 -6.28 -41.19
N LEU A 223 -25.80 -5.84 -40.44
CA LEU A 223 -27.11 -5.46 -40.98
C LEU A 223 -27.02 -4.17 -41.82
N LEU A 224 -26.26 -3.17 -41.35
CA LEU A 224 -26.04 -1.93 -42.08
C LEU A 224 -25.25 -2.18 -43.37
N GLU A 225 -24.20 -3.00 -43.32
CA GLU A 225 -23.44 -3.42 -44.51
C GLU A 225 -24.34 -4.11 -45.54
N ALA A 226 -25.19 -5.06 -45.11
CA ALA A 226 -26.15 -5.72 -45.99
C ALA A 226 -27.15 -4.73 -46.62
N ARG A 227 -27.60 -3.72 -45.85
CA ARG A 227 -28.51 -2.68 -46.35
C ARG A 227 -27.82 -1.77 -47.37
N VAL A 228 -26.57 -1.40 -47.13
CA VAL A 228 -25.76 -0.60 -48.05
C VAL A 228 -25.48 -1.38 -49.33
N GLN A 229 -25.08 -2.65 -49.23
CA GLN A 229 -24.89 -3.53 -50.40
C GLN A 229 -26.17 -3.67 -51.21
N LYS A 230 -27.32 -3.85 -50.57
CA LYS A 230 -28.61 -3.87 -51.26
C LYS A 230 -28.89 -2.56 -52.00
N ALA A 231 -28.68 -1.41 -51.37
CA ALA A 231 -28.88 -0.12 -52.02
C ALA A 231 -27.97 0.09 -53.23
N TYR A 232 -26.71 -0.38 -53.16
CA TYR A 232 -25.81 -0.37 -54.33
C TYR A 232 -26.30 -1.27 -55.47
N LEU A 233 -26.85 -2.45 -55.16
CA LEU A 233 -27.44 -3.34 -56.16
C LEU A 233 -28.66 -2.70 -56.83
N ASP A 234 -29.57 -2.13 -56.04
CA ASP A 234 -30.77 -1.45 -56.54
C ASP A 234 -30.38 -0.29 -57.49
N LEU A 235 -29.39 0.54 -57.11
CA LEU A 235 -28.87 1.62 -57.96
C LEU A 235 -28.21 1.14 -59.26
N GLU A 236 -27.49 0.01 -59.22
CA GLU A 236 -26.87 -0.59 -60.41
C GLU A 236 -27.94 -1.17 -61.35
N GLU A 237 -29.02 -1.71 -60.82
CA GLU A 237 -30.19 -2.15 -61.60
C GLU A 237 -30.90 -0.96 -62.28
N GLU A 238 -31.16 0.12 -61.53
CA GLU A 238 -31.74 1.35 -62.10
C GLU A 238 -30.85 1.94 -63.21
N ARG A 239 -29.52 1.95 -63.01
CA ARG A 239 -28.57 2.41 -64.03
C ARG A 239 -28.64 1.56 -65.29
N LYS A 240 -28.75 0.23 -65.15
CA LYS A 240 -28.91 -0.69 -66.29
C LYS A 240 -30.24 -0.48 -67.01
N GLU A 241 -31.33 -0.29 -66.27
CA GLU A 241 -32.65 -0.02 -66.83
C GLU A 241 -32.68 1.30 -67.60
N LEU A 242 -32.21 2.39 -67.00
CA LEU A 242 -32.09 3.70 -67.66
C LEU A 242 -31.16 3.62 -68.88
N GLY A 243 -30.06 2.87 -68.78
CA GLY A 243 -29.18 2.58 -69.92
C GLY A 243 -29.91 1.85 -71.05
N GLY A 244 -30.80 0.91 -70.72
CA GLY A 244 -31.71 0.25 -71.66
C GLY A 244 -32.65 1.23 -72.36
N GLN A 245 -33.34 2.07 -71.59
CA GLN A 245 -34.25 3.10 -72.11
C GLN A 245 -33.53 4.09 -73.05
N VAL A 246 -32.31 4.52 -72.71
CA VAL A 246 -31.49 5.38 -73.58
C VAL A 246 -31.15 4.67 -74.90
N ASN A 247 -30.85 3.38 -74.87
CA ASN A 247 -30.58 2.61 -76.08
C ASN A 247 -31.83 2.42 -76.95
N GLU A 248 -32.99 2.17 -76.34
CA GLU A 248 -34.28 2.12 -77.05
C GLU A 248 -34.60 3.45 -77.74
N LEU A 249 -34.43 4.57 -77.04
CA LEU A 249 -34.60 5.92 -77.60
C LEU A 249 -33.62 6.19 -78.75
N ARG A 250 -32.37 5.72 -78.64
CA ARG A 250 -31.37 5.83 -79.71
C ARG A 250 -31.80 5.01 -80.94
N GLN A 251 -32.29 3.79 -80.77
CA GLN A 251 -32.78 2.95 -81.86
C GLN A 251 -34.04 3.55 -82.52
N ALA A 252 -34.98 4.08 -81.72
CA ALA A 252 -36.15 4.79 -82.22
C ALA A 252 -35.74 6.04 -83.02
N GLY A 253 -34.75 6.79 -82.52
CA GLY A 253 -34.17 7.94 -83.23
C GLY A 253 -33.52 7.54 -84.57
N GLN A 254 -32.78 6.43 -84.61
CA GLN A 254 -32.19 5.89 -85.84
C GLN A 254 -33.28 5.47 -86.85
N SER A 255 -34.28 4.72 -86.40
CA SER A 255 -35.41 4.32 -87.24
C SER A 255 -36.21 5.52 -87.78
N TYR A 256 -36.33 6.60 -86.99
CA TYR A 256 -36.95 7.84 -87.44
C TYR A 256 -36.10 8.55 -88.51
N GLN A 257 -34.77 8.58 -88.35
CA GLN A 257 -33.87 9.11 -89.38
C GLN A 257 -33.94 8.32 -90.68
N GLU A 258 -33.96 6.99 -90.61
CA GLU A 258 -34.17 6.12 -91.79
C GLU A 258 -35.52 6.41 -92.46
N THR A 259 -36.56 6.62 -91.66
CA THR A 259 -37.90 6.97 -92.16
C THR A 259 -37.90 8.35 -92.84
N ILE A 260 -37.24 9.36 -92.25
CA ILE A 260 -37.07 10.68 -92.87
C ILE A 260 -36.32 10.54 -94.20
N ALA A 261 -35.21 9.80 -94.23
CA ALA A 261 -34.42 9.59 -95.45
C ALA A 261 -35.27 8.96 -96.57
N LEU A 262 -36.13 7.99 -96.25
CA LEU A 262 -37.08 7.41 -97.20
C LEU A 262 -38.13 8.43 -97.69
N TYR A 263 -38.62 9.32 -96.82
CA TYR A 263 -39.54 10.39 -97.22
C TYR A 263 -38.85 11.44 -98.10
N GLU A 264 -37.61 11.83 -97.78
CA GLU A 264 -36.79 12.75 -98.56
C GLU A 264 -36.48 12.18 -99.95
N GLU A 265 -36.15 10.89 -100.04
CA GLU A 265 -35.97 10.20 -101.32
C GLU A 265 -37.27 10.23 -102.15
N ARG A 266 -38.42 9.90 -101.55
CA ARG A 266 -39.72 9.97 -102.22
C ARG A 266 -40.05 11.39 -102.67
N LEU A 267 -39.80 12.40 -101.84
CA LEU A 267 -40.03 13.80 -102.18
C LEU A 267 -39.14 14.22 -103.36
N SER A 268 -37.86 13.87 -103.33
CA SER A 268 -36.93 14.09 -104.44
C SER A 268 -37.40 13.43 -105.74
N THR A 269 -37.90 12.19 -105.70
CA THR A 269 -38.49 11.56 -106.91
C THR A 269 -39.76 12.26 -107.40
N ALA A 270 -40.59 12.78 -106.49
CA ALA A 270 -41.79 13.54 -106.84
C ALA A 270 -41.44 14.91 -107.42
N GLU A 271 -40.44 15.59 -106.86
CA GLU A 271 -39.89 16.85 -107.36
C GLU A 271 -39.26 16.68 -108.75
N ALA A 272 -38.51 15.60 -108.97
CA ALA A 272 -37.98 15.26 -110.29
C ALA A 272 -39.11 15.10 -111.33
N ARG A 273 -40.17 14.35 -111.00
CA ARG A 273 -41.36 14.22 -111.86
C ARG A 273 -42.07 15.55 -112.06
N ARG A 274 -42.13 16.41 -111.03
CA ARG A 274 -42.69 17.75 -111.15
C ARG A 274 -41.89 18.58 -112.16
N TYR A 275 -40.57 18.58 -112.09
CA TYR A 275 -39.73 19.28 -113.07
C TYR A 275 -39.92 18.73 -114.49
N GLU A 276 -40.02 17.41 -114.67
CA GLU A 276 -40.35 16.80 -115.98
C GLU A 276 -41.71 17.28 -116.53
N LEU A 277 -42.74 17.36 -115.66
CA LEU A 277 -44.05 17.88 -116.02
C LEU A 277 -44.04 19.40 -116.26
N GLU A 278 -43.28 20.17 -115.49
CA GLU A 278 -43.08 21.60 -115.69
C GLU A 278 -42.39 21.88 -117.02
N ASP A 279 -41.39 21.09 -117.41
CA ASP A 279 -40.76 21.16 -118.73
C ASP A 279 -41.76 20.81 -119.84
N ALA A 280 -42.56 19.75 -119.67
CA ALA A 280 -43.62 19.39 -120.61
C ALA A 280 -44.70 20.49 -120.73
N LEU A 281 -45.07 21.10 -119.59
CA LEU A 281 -45.98 22.24 -119.55
C LEU A 281 -45.35 23.48 -120.17
N ALA A 282 -44.06 23.74 -120.00
CA ALA A 282 -43.37 24.85 -120.64
C ALA A 282 -43.37 24.67 -122.18
N ILE A 283 -43.17 23.44 -122.66
CA ILE A 283 -43.30 23.09 -124.08
C ILE A 283 -44.73 23.31 -124.56
N LEU A 284 -45.74 22.83 -123.82
CA LEU A 284 -47.16 23.04 -124.14
C LEU A 284 -47.57 24.51 -124.03
N GLN A 285 -47.05 25.25 -123.07
CA GLN A 285 -47.29 26.69 -122.90
C GLN A 285 -46.63 27.45 -124.03
N GLU A 286 -45.44 27.10 -124.49
CA GLU A 286 -44.87 27.71 -125.69
C GLU A 286 -45.71 27.38 -126.95
N GLN A 287 -46.31 26.18 -127.03
CA GLN A 287 -47.30 25.84 -128.06
C GLN A 287 -48.60 26.68 -127.94
N ILE A 288 -49.11 26.89 -126.71
CA ILE A 288 -50.30 27.72 -126.43
C ILE A 288 -50.01 29.21 -126.62
N ARG A 289 -48.80 29.67 -126.30
CA ARG A 289 -48.29 31.03 -126.55
C ARG A 289 -48.13 31.28 -128.05
N GLY A 290 -47.87 30.23 -128.82
CA GLY A 290 -48.05 30.22 -130.27
C GLY A 290 -49.51 30.27 -130.75
N GLN A 291 -50.51 30.09 -129.88
CA GLN A 291 -51.92 29.93 -130.25
C GLN A 291 -52.95 30.88 -129.58
N SER A 292 -52.64 31.76 -128.61
CA SER A 292 -53.72 32.58 -128.00
C SER A 292 -53.35 33.88 -127.28
N LEU A 293 -54.22 34.89 -127.49
CA LEU A 293 -54.30 36.23 -126.90
C LEU A 293 -54.83 36.22 -125.43
N PRO A 294 -54.59 37.28 -124.62
CA PRO A 294 -54.77 37.26 -123.16
C PRO A 294 -56.05 37.94 -122.63
N LEU A 295 -56.51 37.54 -121.43
CA LEU A 295 -57.49 38.25 -120.58
C LEU A 295 -57.07 38.22 -119.09
N SER A 296 -57.40 39.31 -118.38
CA SER A 296 -56.77 39.86 -117.16
C SER A 296 -57.47 39.56 -115.80
N PRO A 297 -56.87 39.95 -114.63
CA PRO A 297 -57.22 39.55 -113.24
C PRO A 297 -57.74 40.69 -112.31
N THR A 298 -58.43 40.40 -111.17
CA THR A 298 -58.55 41.40 -110.05
C THR A 298 -58.91 40.89 -108.62
N ARG A 299 -58.08 41.34 -107.65
CA ARG A 299 -58.19 41.74 -106.21
C ARG A 299 -59.44 41.53 -105.33
N THR A 300 -59.21 41.29 -104.02
CA THR A 300 -59.99 41.84 -102.87
C THR A 300 -59.15 42.00 -101.59
N VAL A 301 -58.98 43.23 -101.11
CA VAL A 301 -58.34 43.63 -99.83
C VAL A 301 -59.30 44.59 -99.14
N GLN A 302 -60.01 44.16 -98.08
CA GLN A 302 -60.74 45.07 -97.16
C GLN A 302 -61.31 44.44 -95.85
N ALA A 303 -60.95 43.20 -95.47
CA ALA A 303 -61.44 42.53 -94.24
C ALA A 303 -60.46 42.58 -93.03
N ALA A 304 -59.44 43.45 -93.07
CA ALA A 304 -58.27 43.35 -92.19
C ALA A 304 -58.37 44.08 -90.83
N SER A 305 -59.37 44.93 -90.55
CA SER A 305 -59.34 45.75 -89.32
C SER A 305 -60.03 45.13 -88.09
N SER A 306 -60.99 44.21 -88.28
CA SER A 306 -61.65 43.51 -87.15
C SER A 306 -60.84 42.31 -86.64
N ALA A 307 -60.03 41.69 -87.51
CA ALA A 307 -59.14 40.59 -87.13
C ALA A 307 -58.01 41.09 -86.20
N VAL A 308 -57.43 42.25 -86.52
CA VAL A 308 -56.31 42.84 -85.75
C VAL A 308 -56.70 43.22 -84.31
N GLN A 309 -57.96 43.58 -84.06
CA GLN A 309 -58.41 43.93 -82.71
C GLN A 309 -58.58 42.68 -81.82
N ILE A 310 -59.17 41.61 -82.36
CA ILE A 310 -59.31 40.32 -81.66
C ILE A 310 -57.91 39.73 -81.39
N GLU A 311 -57.01 39.84 -82.36
CA GLU A 311 -55.61 39.42 -82.20
C GLU A 311 -54.91 40.20 -81.09
N ASN A 312 -55.13 41.50 -80.95
CA ASN A 312 -54.54 42.30 -79.87
C ASN A 312 -55.04 41.89 -78.47
N GLU A 313 -56.32 41.51 -78.34
CA GLU A 313 -56.85 41.04 -77.06
C GLU A 313 -56.32 39.64 -76.70
N ALA A 314 -56.27 38.73 -77.68
CA ALA A 314 -55.65 37.42 -77.52
C ALA A 314 -54.16 37.51 -77.14
N LEU A 315 -53.41 38.47 -77.72
CA LEU A 315 -52.02 38.74 -77.34
C LEU A 315 -51.90 39.24 -75.89
N ARG A 316 -52.84 40.07 -75.41
CA ARG A 316 -52.85 40.52 -74.01
C ARG A 316 -53.15 39.39 -73.04
N ASP A 317 -54.08 38.49 -73.38
CA ASP A 317 -54.35 37.29 -72.58
C ASP A 317 -53.14 36.35 -72.57
N GLN A 318 -52.46 36.18 -73.70
CA GLN A 318 -51.21 35.41 -73.78
C GLN A 318 -50.10 36.03 -72.93
N ILE A 319 -49.92 37.36 -72.97
CA ILE A 319 -48.95 38.06 -72.12
C ILE A 319 -49.29 37.84 -70.64
N ARG A 320 -50.56 37.97 -70.24
CA ARG A 320 -50.99 37.72 -68.85
C ARG A 320 -50.74 36.26 -68.42
N HIS A 321 -51.05 35.29 -69.27
CA HIS A 321 -50.78 33.88 -68.99
C HIS A 321 -49.27 33.61 -68.87
N LEU A 322 -48.44 34.18 -69.76
CA LEU A 322 -46.99 34.06 -69.68
C LEU A 322 -46.42 34.74 -68.43
N GLN A 323 -46.94 35.92 -68.04
CA GLN A 323 -46.55 36.59 -66.80
C GLN A 323 -46.88 35.73 -65.56
N MET A 324 -48.09 35.17 -65.48
CA MET A 324 -48.48 34.28 -64.39
C MET A 324 -47.64 32.98 -64.37
N LYS A 325 -47.26 32.48 -65.55
CA LYS A 325 -46.34 31.33 -65.65
C LYS A 325 -44.94 31.67 -65.18
N VAL A 326 -44.45 32.88 -65.48
CA VAL A 326 -43.15 33.37 -65.00
C VAL A 326 -43.16 33.49 -63.48
N THR A 327 -44.18 34.12 -62.88
CA THR A 327 -44.27 34.23 -61.41
C THR A 327 -44.30 32.85 -60.74
N ASN A 328 -45.09 31.89 -61.28
CA ASN A 328 -45.11 30.54 -60.72
C ASN A 328 -43.76 29.82 -60.86
N LEU A 329 -43.00 30.04 -61.95
CA LEU A 329 -41.67 29.47 -62.12
C LEU A 329 -40.66 30.13 -61.17
N GLU A 330 -40.79 31.43 -60.90
CA GLU A 330 -39.97 32.16 -59.92
C GLU A 330 -40.22 31.65 -58.50
N ASP A 331 -41.47 31.49 -58.09
CA ASP A 331 -41.84 30.93 -56.78
C ASP A 331 -41.30 29.49 -56.61
N MET A 332 -41.44 28.63 -57.64
CA MET A 332 -40.88 27.28 -57.60
C MET A 332 -39.34 27.28 -57.54
N LEU A 333 -38.65 28.22 -58.19
CA LEU A 333 -37.20 28.34 -58.10
C LEU A 333 -36.76 28.81 -56.71
N GLU A 334 -37.51 29.70 -56.07
CA GLU A 334 -37.25 30.13 -54.69
C GLU A 334 -37.49 29.00 -53.69
N GLU A 335 -38.57 28.24 -53.83
CA GLU A 335 -38.82 27.03 -53.02
C GLU A 335 -37.70 26.00 -53.17
N VAL A 336 -37.24 25.71 -54.40
CA VAL A 336 -36.13 24.79 -54.64
C VAL A 336 -34.82 25.30 -54.04
N ARG A 337 -34.54 26.61 -54.11
CA ARG A 337 -33.35 27.20 -53.46
C ARG A 337 -33.40 27.07 -51.94
N THR A 338 -34.53 27.43 -51.32
CA THR A 338 -34.67 27.30 -49.85
C THR A 338 -34.65 25.85 -49.39
N ALA A 339 -35.14 24.91 -50.20
CA ALA A 339 -35.01 23.47 -49.94
C ALA A 339 -33.54 23.01 -50.04
N ALA A 340 -32.81 23.47 -51.05
CA ALA A 340 -31.39 23.17 -51.21
C ALA A 340 -30.54 23.73 -50.05
N ASP A 341 -30.80 24.97 -49.60
CA ASP A 341 -30.09 25.57 -48.46
C ASP A 341 -30.36 24.80 -47.14
N LYS A 342 -31.59 24.31 -46.95
CA LYS A 342 -31.95 23.46 -45.81
C LYS A 342 -31.27 22.08 -45.88
N GLU A 343 -31.17 21.51 -47.08
CA GLU A 343 -30.46 20.25 -47.26
C GLU A 343 -28.95 20.43 -47.03
N GLU A 344 -28.35 21.51 -47.53
CA GLU A 344 -26.95 21.83 -47.31
C GLU A 344 -26.64 21.98 -45.81
N THR A 345 -27.42 22.77 -45.07
CA THR A 345 -27.25 22.90 -43.62
C THR A 345 -27.39 21.57 -42.87
N LEU A 346 -28.34 20.72 -43.25
CA LEU A 346 -28.48 19.37 -42.67
C LEU A 346 -27.28 18.46 -42.99
N THR A 347 -26.70 18.57 -44.19
CA THR A 347 -25.50 17.80 -44.56
C THR A 347 -24.25 18.31 -43.84
N GLN A 348 -24.10 19.64 -43.70
CA GLN A 348 -23.02 20.26 -42.93
C GLN A 348 -23.08 19.87 -41.45
N ASP A 349 -24.27 19.88 -40.83
CA ASP A 349 -24.46 19.45 -39.44
C ASP A 349 -24.14 17.96 -39.25
N LYS A 350 -24.55 17.11 -40.19
CA LYS A 350 -24.18 15.68 -40.18
C LYS A 350 -22.67 15.49 -40.28
N LEU A 351 -22.02 16.20 -41.21
CA LEU A 351 -20.57 16.16 -41.37
C LEU A 351 -19.85 16.61 -40.10
N LYS A 352 -20.31 17.69 -39.48
CA LYS A 352 -19.78 18.19 -38.21
C LYS A 352 -19.90 17.15 -37.09
N ARG A 353 -21.07 16.53 -36.92
CA ARG A 353 -21.25 15.46 -35.91
C ARG A 353 -20.37 14.24 -36.17
N HIS A 354 -20.15 13.86 -37.43
CA HIS A 354 -19.22 12.78 -37.75
C HIS A 354 -17.77 13.16 -37.43
N LYS A 355 -17.38 14.41 -37.72
CA LYS A 355 -16.05 14.92 -37.38
C LYS A 355 -15.82 14.98 -35.87
N ASP A 356 -16.78 15.47 -35.08
CA ASP A 356 -16.68 15.52 -33.62
C ASP A 356 -16.55 14.09 -33.01
N LYS A 357 -17.26 13.11 -33.60
CA LYS A 357 -17.12 11.69 -33.22
C LYS A 357 -15.75 11.12 -33.59
N GLU A 358 -15.24 11.44 -34.77
CA GLU A 358 -13.91 11.01 -35.20
C GLU A 358 -12.81 11.59 -34.30
N GLU A 359 -12.90 12.89 -33.96
CA GLU A 359 -11.98 13.55 -33.02
C GLU A 359 -12.07 12.93 -31.61
N SER A 360 -13.27 12.58 -31.14
CA SER A 360 -13.47 11.87 -29.87
C SER A 360 -12.83 10.48 -29.87
N LEU A 361 -13.01 9.69 -30.94
CA LEU A 361 -12.38 8.37 -31.07
C LEU A 361 -10.86 8.46 -31.18
N LYS A 362 -10.34 9.44 -31.93
CA LYS A 362 -8.90 9.74 -31.99
C LYS A 362 -8.33 10.07 -30.62
N LYS A 363 -9.04 10.86 -29.82
CA LYS A 363 -8.64 11.17 -28.44
C LYS A 363 -8.59 9.90 -27.57
N GLN A 364 -9.62 9.04 -27.63
CA GLN A 364 -9.63 7.77 -26.89
C GLN A 364 -8.49 6.83 -27.32
N LEU A 365 -8.18 6.79 -28.62
CA LEU A 365 -7.06 5.99 -29.14
C LEU A 365 -5.71 6.51 -28.61
N ASN A 366 -5.51 7.82 -28.57
CA ASN A 366 -4.30 8.42 -27.98
C ASN A 366 -4.21 8.18 -26.46
N ASP A 367 -5.33 8.32 -25.73
CA ASP A 367 -5.37 8.09 -24.28
C ASP A 367 -5.06 6.62 -23.95
N SER A 368 -5.61 5.66 -24.71
CA SER A 368 -5.32 4.23 -24.55
C SER A 368 -3.89 3.85 -24.95
N GLN A 369 -3.31 4.49 -25.98
CA GLN A 369 -1.90 4.34 -26.32
C GLN A 369 -0.99 4.87 -25.20
N ALA A 370 -1.30 6.02 -24.62
CA ALA A 370 -0.54 6.59 -23.50
C ALA A 370 -0.63 5.71 -22.24
N GLU A 371 -1.78 5.09 -21.99
CA GLU A 371 -1.94 4.12 -20.90
C GLU A 371 -1.12 2.85 -21.16
N MET A 372 -1.14 2.30 -22.37
CA MET A 372 -0.32 1.15 -22.77
C MET A 372 1.18 1.44 -22.65
N GLU A 373 1.63 2.65 -23.00
CA GLU A 373 3.04 3.03 -22.83
C GLU A 373 3.43 3.13 -21.34
N ARG A 374 2.53 3.61 -20.48
CA ARG A 374 2.75 3.64 -19.03
C ARG A 374 2.82 2.23 -18.44
N THR A 375 1.98 1.31 -18.88
CA THR A 375 2.01 -0.08 -18.41
C THR A 375 3.27 -0.80 -18.88
N ILE A 376 3.72 -0.60 -20.12
CA ILE A 376 4.99 -1.15 -20.61
C ILE A 376 6.17 -0.63 -19.78
N LYS A 377 6.20 0.67 -19.45
CA LYS A 377 7.26 1.25 -18.60
C LYS A 377 7.24 0.66 -17.19
N ALA A 378 6.05 0.47 -16.60
CA ALA A 378 5.90 -0.19 -15.31
C ALA A 378 6.36 -1.65 -15.35
N GLU A 379 5.99 -2.39 -16.39
CA GLU A 379 6.39 -3.78 -16.59
C GLU A 379 7.92 -3.93 -16.70
N VAL A 380 8.57 -3.07 -17.49
CA VAL A 380 10.05 -3.06 -17.60
C VAL A 380 10.70 -2.78 -16.24
N GLN A 381 10.15 -1.84 -15.46
CA GLN A 381 10.64 -1.55 -14.12
C GLN A 381 10.43 -2.73 -13.15
N ALA A 382 9.28 -3.39 -13.22
CA ALA A 382 8.98 -4.58 -12.42
C ALA A 382 9.93 -5.74 -12.77
N ARG A 383 10.18 -5.99 -14.07
CA ARG A 383 11.16 -6.97 -14.55
C ARG A 383 12.57 -6.68 -14.03
N SER A 384 13.02 -5.42 -14.08
CA SER A 384 14.32 -5.01 -13.52
C SER A 384 14.43 -5.32 -12.03
N ARG A 385 13.37 -5.07 -11.24
CA ARG A 385 13.36 -5.39 -9.80
C ARG A 385 13.39 -6.89 -9.53
N VAL A 386 12.71 -7.69 -10.36
CA VAL A 386 12.77 -9.16 -10.28
C VAL A 386 14.18 -9.64 -10.57
N GLU A 387 14.85 -9.12 -11.61
CA GLU A 387 16.24 -9.43 -11.93
C GLU A 387 17.20 -9.09 -10.77
N GLU A 388 17.03 -7.93 -10.13
CA GLU A 388 17.81 -7.54 -8.93
C GLU A 388 17.59 -8.51 -7.75
N ILE A 389 16.35 -8.92 -7.49
CA ILE A 389 16.04 -9.88 -6.42
C ILE A 389 16.60 -11.27 -6.75
N GLU A 390 16.52 -11.71 -8.00
CA GLU A 390 17.10 -12.97 -8.45
C GLU A 390 18.62 -12.97 -8.33
N GLU A 391 19.29 -11.86 -8.66
CA GLU A 391 20.74 -11.71 -8.45
C GLU A 391 21.09 -11.77 -6.96
N ALA A 392 20.36 -11.05 -6.10
CA ALA A 392 20.56 -11.09 -4.65
C ALA A 392 20.37 -12.50 -4.07
N LEU A 393 19.43 -13.29 -4.60
CA LEU A 393 19.24 -14.69 -4.22
C LEU A 393 20.38 -15.59 -4.72
N ARG A 394 20.90 -15.35 -5.94
CA ARG A 394 22.08 -16.05 -6.46
C ARG A 394 23.31 -15.75 -5.59
N GLU A 395 23.56 -14.48 -5.27
CA GLU A 395 24.64 -14.07 -4.37
C GLU A 395 24.49 -14.68 -2.97
N SER A 396 23.28 -14.70 -2.40
CA SER A 396 23.00 -15.32 -1.10
C SER A 396 23.25 -16.83 -1.12
N THR A 397 22.90 -17.50 -2.22
CA THR A 397 23.16 -18.94 -2.40
C THR A 397 24.66 -19.22 -2.45
N VAL A 398 25.43 -18.43 -3.21
CA VAL A 398 26.89 -18.53 -3.28
C VAL A 398 27.51 -18.27 -1.89
N ALA A 399 27.03 -17.27 -1.15
CA ALA A 399 27.50 -16.99 0.20
C ALA A 399 27.24 -18.17 1.17
N LEU A 400 26.08 -18.83 1.06
CA LEU A 400 25.75 -20.02 1.85
C LEU A 400 26.62 -21.23 1.47
N GLU A 401 26.92 -21.42 0.19
CA GLU A 401 27.82 -22.47 -0.28
C GLU A 401 29.25 -22.25 0.23
N ASN A 402 29.75 -21.01 0.16
CA ASN A 402 31.06 -20.64 0.73
C ASN A 402 31.10 -20.88 2.24
N ALA A 403 30.08 -20.46 2.99
CA ALA A 403 30.00 -20.72 4.43
C ALA A 403 29.95 -22.22 4.76
N ARG A 404 29.27 -23.03 3.94
CA ARG A 404 29.28 -24.50 4.08
C ARG A 404 30.65 -25.10 3.79
N ALA A 405 31.34 -24.63 2.75
CA ALA A 405 32.70 -25.06 2.41
C ALA A 405 33.69 -24.72 3.53
N GLU A 406 33.58 -23.54 4.14
CA GLU A 406 34.37 -23.15 5.31
C GLU A 406 34.08 -24.05 6.53
N VAL A 407 32.81 -24.33 6.82
CA VAL A 407 32.44 -25.24 7.92
C VAL A 407 32.98 -26.65 7.67
N GLU A 408 32.93 -27.16 6.44
CA GLU A 408 33.48 -28.47 6.10
C GLU A 408 35.01 -28.49 6.20
N THR A 409 35.67 -27.40 5.79
CA THR A 409 37.12 -27.22 5.98
C THR A 409 37.48 -27.27 7.46
N LEU A 410 36.78 -26.50 8.31
CA LEU A 410 36.97 -26.51 9.76
C LEU A 410 36.69 -27.89 10.38
N ARG A 411 35.69 -28.63 9.88
CA ARG A 411 35.42 -30.00 10.32
C ARG A 411 36.55 -30.96 9.96
N SER A 412 37.11 -30.84 8.76
CA SER A 412 38.27 -31.64 8.34
C SER A 412 39.51 -31.32 9.18
N GLU A 413 39.75 -30.04 9.49
CA GLU A 413 40.82 -29.61 10.38
C GLU A 413 40.64 -30.16 11.80
N ILE A 414 39.42 -30.15 12.34
CA ILE A 414 39.11 -30.77 13.64
C ILE A 414 39.38 -32.27 13.60
N ALA A 415 38.95 -32.98 12.56
CA ALA A 415 39.19 -34.42 12.41
C ALA A 415 40.69 -34.75 12.31
N ASP A 416 41.47 -33.95 11.58
CA ASP A 416 42.92 -34.09 11.50
C ASP A 416 43.58 -33.85 12.86
N LEU A 417 43.12 -32.85 13.61
CA LEU A 417 43.58 -32.58 14.97
C LEU A 417 43.24 -33.73 15.93
N GLU A 418 42.05 -34.31 15.85
CA GLU A 418 41.65 -35.47 16.64
C GLU A 418 42.50 -36.71 16.29
N SER A 419 42.81 -36.93 15.00
CA SER A 419 43.69 -38.00 14.53
C SER A 419 45.13 -37.86 15.06
N ILE A 420 45.70 -36.65 15.04
CA ILE A 420 47.01 -36.36 15.60
C ILE A 420 47.01 -36.57 17.13
N THR A 421 45.91 -36.23 17.80
CA THR A 421 45.76 -36.36 19.26
C THR A 421 45.62 -37.84 19.68
N SER A 422 44.94 -38.65 18.89
CA SER A 422 44.68 -40.07 19.21
C SER A 422 45.84 -41.02 18.86
N ASN A 423 46.67 -40.70 17.86
CA ASN A 423 47.78 -41.58 17.43
C ASN A 423 49.15 -41.31 18.10
N HIS A 424 49.31 -40.26 18.92
CA HIS A 424 50.60 -39.95 19.56
C HIS A 424 50.56 -40.11 21.09
N SER A 425 50.67 -41.35 21.58
CA SER A 425 50.62 -41.66 23.02
C SER A 425 51.98 -41.71 23.75
N SER A 426 53.13 -41.34 23.15
CA SER A 426 54.41 -41.43 23.89
C SER A 426 55.53 -40.45 23.56
N GLU A 427 55.52 -39.69 22.44
CA GLU A 427 56.70 -38.88 22.04
C GLU A 427 56.39 -37.45 21.58
N SER A 428 55.12 -37.03 21.46
CA SER A 428 54.75 -35.70 20.92
C SER A 428 54.30 -34.65 21.95
N SER A 429 54.50 -34.89 23.25
CA SER A 429 54.06 -33.97 24.33
C SER A 429 54.55 -32.53 24.15
N GLY A 430 55.67 -32.31 23.45
CA GLY A 430 56.17 -30.96 23.13
C GLY A 430 55.34 -30.23 22.06
N LYS A 431 54.89 -30.93 21.01
CA LYS A 431 54.06 -30.32 19.96
C LYS A 431 52.62 -30.09 20.42
N LEU A 432 52.10 -30.97 21.28
CA LEU A 432 50.81 -30.75 21.92
C LEU A 432 50.86 -29.53 22.86
N ALA A 433 51.97 -29.34 23.59
CA ALA A 433 52.17 -28.15 24.40
C ALA A 433 52.23 -26.87 23.54
N ASP A 434 52.96 -26.87 22.42
CA ASP A 434 53.00 -25.73 21.49
C ASP A 434 51.63 -25.45 20.86
N PHE A 435 50.83 -26.48 20.59
CA PHE A 435 49.48 -26.34 20.04
C PHE A 435 48.49 -25.83 21.08
N VAL A 436 48.55 -26.33 22.32
CA VAL A 436 47.76 -25.80 23.44
C VAL A 436 48.16 -24.35 23.75
N GLN A 437 49.45 -24.02 23.65
CA GLN A 437 49.95 -22.66 23.80
C GLN A 437 49.43 -21.74 22.67
N ARG A 438 49.44 -22.20 21.41
CA ARG A 438 48.85 -21.43 20.28
C ARG A 438 47.34 -21.28 20.42
N ALA A 439 46.62 -22.35 20.71
CA ALA A 439 45.17 -22.29 20.95
C ALA A 439 44.81 -21.41 22.16
N SER A 440 45.65 -21.38 23.20
CA SER A 440 45.52 -20.44 24.32
C SER A 440 45.76 -19.00 23.89
N ASN A 441 46.78 -18.75 23.06
CA ASN A 441 47.08 -17.42 22.54
C ASN A 441 45.99 -16.92 21.58
N ASP A 442 45.44 -17.79 20.74
CA ASP A 442 44.36 -17.45 19.83
C ASP A 442 43.05 -17.22 20.59
N ARG A 443 42.74 -18.04 21.61
CA ARG A 443 41.63 -17.74 22.53
C ARG A 443 41.80 -16.41 23.26
N ALA A 444 43.03 -16.07 23.67
CA ALA A 444 43.30 -14.78 24.27
C ALA A 444 43.09 -13.62 23.28
N ARG A 445 43.55 -13.78 22.02
CA ARG A 445 43.30 -12.81 20.95
C ARG A 445 41.81 -12.64 20.63
N PHE A 446 41.08 -13.74 20.44
CA PHE A 446 39.63 -13.66 20.21
C PHE A 446 38.88 -13.09 21.40
N ALA A 447 39.33 -13.34 22.64
CA ALA A 447 38.76 -12.71 23.83
C ALA A 447 39.03 -11.19 23.84
N GLU A 448 40.24 -10.75 23.46
CA GLU A 448 40.56 -9.33 23.29
C GLU A 448 39.72 -8.67 22.19
N GLU A 449 39.62 -9.28 21.00
CA GLU A 449 38.76 -8.80 19.92
C GLU A 449 37.28 -8.76 20.33
N THR A 450 36.81 -9.74 21.09
CA THR A 450 35.43 -9.74 21.62
C THR A 450 35.22 -8.59 22.61
N ILE A 451 36.21 -8.30 23.47
CA ILE A 451 36.17 -7.15 24.39
C ILE A 451 36.19 -5.84 23.60
N GLU A 452 37.00 -5.74 22.55
CA GLU A 452 37.11 -4.56 21.71
C GLU A 452 35.83 -4.31 20.89
N LEU A 453 35.24 -5.34 20.28
CA LEU A 453 33.95 -5.26 19.60
C LEU A 453 32.82 -4.88 20.55
N LYS A 454 32.80 -5.44 21.77
CA LYS A 454 31.83 -5.04 22.80
C LYS A 454 32.01 -3.57 23.19
N ARG A 455 33.25 -3.11 23.36
CA ARG A 455 33.55 -1.70 23.63
C ARG A 455 33.10 -0.81 22.48
N LEU A 456 33.29 -1.24 21.23
CA LEU A 456 32.89 -0.47 20.05
C LEU A 456 31.36 -0.40 19.94
N ILE A 457 30.64 -1.49 20.23
CA ILE A 457 29.17 -1.48 20.32
C ILE A 457 28.69 -0.55 21.45
N GLU A 458 29.32 -0.57 22.62
CA GLU A 458 28.98 0.33 23.73
C GLU A 458 29.23 1.81 23.36
N ASN A 459 30.34 2.08 22.67
CA ASN A 459 30.66 3.42 22.15
C ASN A 459 29.64 3.86 21.08
N LEU A 460 29.21 2.98 20.19
CA LEU A 460 28.19 3.29 19.18
C LEU A 460 26.82 3.51 19.82
N LYS A 461 26.46 2.73 20.85
CA LYS A 461 25.22 2.94 21.61
C LYS A 461 25.22 4.27 22.34
N THR A 462 26.30 4.61 23.03
CA THR A 462 26.43 5.90 23.72
C THR A 462 26.47 7.07 22.73
N ALA A 463 27.13 6.93 21.58
CA ALA A 463 27.09 7.92 20.51
C ALA A 463 25.67 8.09 19.93
N ASN A 464 24.92 7.00 19.76
CA ASN A 464 23.54 7.03 19.29
C ASN A 464 22.60 7.65 20.35
N GLU A 465 22.79 7.35 21.64
CA GLU A 465 22.08 8.00 22.74
C GLU A 465 22.37 9.50 22.81
N LEU A 466 23.64 9.91 22.64
CA LEU A 466 24.01 11.33 22.57
C LEU A 466 23.40 12.02 21.34
N ALA A 467 23.46 11.39 20.17
CA ALA A 467 22.82 11.92 18.95
C ALA A 467 21.29 12.04 19.12
N HIS A 468 20.66 11.07 19.78
CA HIS A 468 19.23 11.12 20.10
C HIS A 468 18.91 12.24 21.10
N LEU A 469 19.75 12.46 22.11
CA LEU A 469 19.62 13.57 23.05
C LEU A 469 19.82 14.92 22.36
N GLU A 470 20.80 15.05 21.46
CA GLU A 470 21.01 16.25 20.64
C GLU A 470 19.82 16.51 19.70
N LEU A 471 19.21 15.45 19.15
CA LEU A 471 18.03 15.55 18.30
C LEU A 471 16.78 15.93 19.09
N GLU A 472 16.58 15.37 20.29
CA GLU A 472 15.51 15.79 21.22
C GLU A 472 15.75 17.20 21.76
N GLN A 473 17.00 17.60 21.99
CA GLN A 473 17.35 18.97 22.35
C GLN A 473 17.08 19.94 21.20
N SER A 474 17.44 19.57 19.97
CA SER A 474 17.12 20.34 18.75
C SER A 474 15.62 20.42 18.52
N ARG A 475 14.87 19.34 18.81
CA ARG A 475 13.40 19.30 18.72
C ARG A 475 12.76 20.18 19.78
N THR A 476 13.25 20.15 21.02
CA THR A 476 12.74 21.02 22.08
C THR A 476 13.10 22.48 21.84
N ASP A 477 14.28 22.78 21.30
CA ASP A 477 14.67 24.13 20.91
C ASP A 477 13.87 24.60 19.69
N TYR A 478 13.58 23.73 18.72
CA TYR A 478 12.64 24.01 17.63
C TYR A 478 11.24 24.31 18.18
N LEU A 479 10.74 23.52 19.14
CA LEU A 479 9.46 23.76 19.78
C LEU A 479 9.43 25.07 20.57
N LYS A 480 10.52 25.42 21.29
CA LYS A 480 10.67 26.71 21.96
C LYS A 480 10.73 27.86 20.97
N VAL A 481 11.42 27.70 19.84
CA VAL A 481 11.46 28.71 18.78
C VAL A 481 10.08 28.88 18.15
N THR A 482 9.34 27.80 17.87
CA THR A 482 7.96 27.89 17.37
C THR A 482 7.02 28.52 18.39
N ALA A 483 7.15 28.19 19.68
CA ALA A 483 6.36 28.80 20.74
C ALA A 483 6.71 30.29 20.94
N ALA A 484 7.99 30.65 20.86
CA ALA A 484 8.45 32.03 20.89
C ALA A 484 8.00 32.81 19.64
N LEU A 485 7.93 32.16 18.46
CA LEU A 485 7.41 32.75 17.23
C LEU A 485 5.90 33.02 17.32
N ASP A 486 5.16 32.13 17.98
CA ASP A 486 3.75 32.31 18.27
C ASP A 486 3.50 33.37 19.37
N GLU A 487 4.38 33.49 20.37
CA GLU A 487 4.37 34.62 21.33
C GLU A 487 4.74 35.96 20.67
N LEU A 488 5.68 35.96 19.71
CA LEU A 488 6.05 37.15 18.92
C LEU A 488 4.94 37.58 17.96
N LYS A 489 4.17 36.63 17.40
CA LYS A 489 2.93 36.94 16.65
C LYS A 489 1.84 37.56 17.52
N GLN A 490 1.87 37.35 18.84
CA GLN A 490 0.90 37.93 19.78
C GLN A 490 1.32 39.26 20.42
N ARG A 491 2.50 39.80 20.09
CA ARG A 491 2.92 41.15 20.51
C ARG A 491 2.77 42.15 19.36
N PRO A 492 1.69 42.95 19.30
CA PRO A 492 1.67 44.14 18.46
C PRO A 492 2.46 45.25 19.16
N ASN A 493 3.17 46.05 18.37
CA ASN A 493 3.89 47.29 18.70
C ASN A 493 5.29 47.17 19.31
N SER A 494 6.30 47.20 18.44
CA SER A 494 7.42 48.14 18.58
C SER A 494 8.09 48.36 17.22
N GLU A 495 7.83 49.53 16.64
CA GLU A 495 8.49 50.04 15.45
C GLU A 495 9.97 50.30 15.75
N LYS A 496 10.87 49.51 15.15
CA LYS A 496 12.24 49.87 14.70
C LYS A 496 13.10 48.61 14.46
N ALA A 497 12.86 47.93 13.34
CA ALA A 497 13.82 46.98 12.75
C ALA A 497 13.49 46.72 11.26
N GLU A 498 13.21 47.77 10.47
CA GLU A 498 12.70 47.62 9.10
C GLU A 498 13.71 47.13 8.06
N ILE A 499 15.00 47.00 8.39
CA ILE A 499 16.03 46.68 7.38
C ILE A 499 16.42 45.18 7.39
N SER A 500 16.08 44.40 8.42
CA SER A 500 16.42 42.96 8.51
C SER A 500 15.22 42.01 8.38
N ILE A 501 13.99 42.51 8.35
CA ILE A 501 12.77 41.68 8.28
C ILE A 501 12.46 41.26 6.83
N ALA A 502 12.90 42.03 5.83
CA ALA A 502 12.67 41.71 4.42
C ALA A 502 13.40 40.42 4.02
N GLY A 503 14.70 40.28 4.34
CA GLY A 503 15.47 39.06 4.06
C GLY A 503 14.92 37.82 4.78
N VAL A 504 14.52 37.96 6.05
CA VAL A 504 13.91 36.83 6.80
C VAL A 504 12.54 36.44 6.23
N ARG A 505 11.78 37.37 5.67
CA ARG A 505 10.49 37.06 5.00
C ARG A 505 10.70 36.32 3.68
N GLU A 506 11.74 36.67 2.94
CA GLU A 506 12.11 36.00 1.69
C GLU A 506 12.67 34.59 1.97
N GLU A 507 13.52 34.45 2.99
CA GLU A 507 13.98 33.14 3.47
C GLU A 507 12.83 32.28 4.00
N MET A 508 11.86 32.86 4.74
CA MET A 508 10.65 32.13 5.16
C MET A 508 9.75 31.76 3.97
N ALA A 509 9.68 32.59 2.93
CA ALA A 509 8.92 32.27 1.72
C ALA A 509 9.58 31.12 0.95
N GLY A 510 10.91 31.13 0.82
CA GLY A 510 11.69 30.04 0.22
C GLY A 510 11.55 28.73 1.00
N LEU A 511 11.70 28.77 2.33
CA LEU A 511 11.49 27.59 3.18
C LEU A 511 10.06 27.07 3.11
N LYS A 512 9.06 27.96 2.99
CA LYS A 512 7.66 27.55 2.81
C LYS A 512 7.44 26.86 1.47
N HIS A 513 8.08 27.34 0.40
CA HIS A 513 8.03 26.68 -0.91
C HIS A 513 8.66 25.28 -0.85
N ILE A 514 9.85 25.15 -0.27
CA ILE A 514 10.55 23.87 -0.11
C ILE A 514 9.69 22.89 0.72
N VAL A 515 9.10 23.33 1.83
CA VAL A 515 8.20 22.47 2.64
C VAL A 515 6.96 22.07 1.85
N GLN A 516 6.40 22.96 1.05
CA GLN A 516 5.24 22.66 0.21
C GLN A 516 5.59 21.68 -0.92
N GLU A 517 6.76 21.81 -1.54
CA GLU A 517 7.27 20.86 -2.53
C GLU A 517 7.56 19.50 -1.91
N LEU A 518 8.25 19.44 -0.76
CA LEU A 518 8.49 18.19 -0.05
C LEU A 518 7.17 17.51 0.38
N GLN A 519 6.15 18.29 0.76
CA GLN A 519 4.82 17.75 1.04
C GLN A 519 4.14 17.18 -0.21
N LYS A 520 4.25 17.85 -1.36
CA LYS A 520 3.75 17.33 -2.65
C LYS A 520 4.51 16.09 -3.10
N GLU A 521 5.82 16.07 -2.94
CA GLU A 521 6.67 14.94 -3.29
C GLU A 521 6.36 13.72 -2.39
N ASN A 522 6.15 13.93 -1.09
CA ASN A 522 5.79 12.87 -0.16
C ASN A 522 4.38 12.29 -0.47
N THR A 523 3.41 13.14 -0.83
CA THR A 523 2.09 12.64 -1.26
C THR A 523 2.14 11.92 -2.61
N ALA A 524 2.96 12.38 -3.55
CA ALA A 524 3.20 11.71 -4.83
C ALA A 524 3.90 10.34 -4.63
N ALA A 525 4.95 10.28 -3.80
CA ALA A 525 5.63 9.03 -3.45
C ALA A 525 4.70 8.04 -2.73
N ALA A 526 3.82 8.53 -1.84
CA ALA A 526 2.82 7.69 -1.19
C ALA A 526 1.78 7.14 -2.19
N GLN A 527 1.38 7.92 -3.20
CA GLN A 527 0.51 7.45 -4.28
C GLN A 527 1.22 6.41 -5.16
N GLN A 528 2.50 6.64 -5.48
CA GLN A 528 3.31 5.70 -6.25
C GLN A 528 3.50 4.36 -5.51
N ASN A 529 3.75 4.39 -4.21
CA ASN A 529 3.83 3.17 -3.39
C ASN A 529 2.50 2.39 -3.42
N LYS A 530 1.35 3.07 -3.33
CA LYS A 530 0.04 2.42 -3.45
C LYS A 530 -0.18 1.75 -4.81
N LEU A 531 0.28 2.39 -5.89
CA LEU A 531 0.21 1.82 -7.23
C LEU A 531 1.09 0.56 -7.34
N LEU A 532 2.34 0.63 -6.87
CA LEU A 532 3.27 -0.50 -6.86
C LEU A 532 2.80 -1.66 -5.97
N GLU A 533 2.14 -1.37 -4.85
CA GLU A 533 1.49 -2.38 -4.00
C GLU A 533 0.34 -3.06 -4.74
N SER A 534 -0.48 -2.30 -5.48
CA SER A 534 -1.58 -2.86 -6.28
C SER A 534 -1.07 -3.72 -7.45
N GLU A 535 0.03 -3.33 -8.07
CA GLU A 535 0.68 -4.07 -9.15
C GLU A 535 1.28 -5.39 -8.67
N ASN A 536 2.06 -5.38 -7.57
CA ASN A 536 2.58 -6.60 -6.94
C ASN A 536 1.46 -7.58 -6.60
N LYS A 537 0.32 -7.06 -6.16
CA LYS A 537 -0.85 -7.85 -5.83
C LYS A 537 -1.47 -8.53 -7.06
N ILE A 538 -1.52 -7.84 -8.20
CA ILE A 538 -2.01 -8.40 -9.47
C ILE A 538 -1.07 -9.51 -9.94
N LEU A 539 0.24 -9.27 -9.95
CA LEU A 539 1.24 -10.27 -10.35
C LEU A 539 1.20 -11.53 -9.47
N LEU A 540 1.01 -11.37 -8.15
CA LEU A 540 0.82 -12.51 -7.25
C LEU A 540 -0.46 -13.29 -7.57
N SER A 541 -1.55 -12.62 -7.98
CA SER A 541 -2.79 -13.30 -8.35
C SER A 541 -2.67 -14.06 -9.68
N GLU A 542 -1.95 -13.50 -10.65
CA GLU A 542 -1.70 -14.13 -11.95
C GLU A 542 -0.79 -15.36 -11.80
N THR A 543 0.28 -15.26 -11.00
CA THR A 543 1.14 -16.43 -10.71
C THR A 543 0.37 -17.55 -9.99
N GLU A 544 -0.56 -17.23 -9.10
CA GLU A 544 -1.42 -18.21 -8.44
C GLU A 544 -2.48 -18.80 -9.40
N GLN A 545 -2.97 -18.02 -10.37
CA GLN A 545 -3.84 -18.53 -11.43
C GLN A 545 -3.09 -19.52 -12.33
N LEU A 546 -1.88 -19.17 -12.78
CA LEU A 546 -1.04 -20.06 -13.59
C LEU A 546 -0.72 -21.37 -12.85
N ARG A 547 -0.48 -21.33 -11.53
CA ARG A 547 -0.33 -22.55 -10.72
C ARG A 547 -1.60 -23.41 -10.70
N ARG A 548 -2.79 -22.79 -10.56
CA ARG A 548 -4.08 -23.50 -10.59
C ARG A 548 -4.36 -24.12 -11.96
N GLU A 549 -4.08 -23.40 -13.05
CA GLU A 549 -4.22 -23.90 -14.41
C GLU A 549 -3.25 -25.05 -14.69
N MET A 550 -1.99 -24.93 -14.27
CA MET A 550 -1.02 -26.01 -14.35
C MET A 550 -1.51 -27.25 -13.59
N HIS A 551 -2.01 -27.07 -12.36
CA HIS A 551 -2.53 -28.19 -11.58
C HIS A 551 -3.78 -28.83 -12.20
N MET A 552 -4.67 -28.04 -12.82
CA MET A 552 -5.82 -28.55 -13.56
C MET A 552 -5.39 -29.34 -14.80
N LEU A 553 -4.37 -28.87 -15.53
CA LEU A 553 -3.79 -29.58 -16.66
C LEU A 553 -3.10 -30.87 -16.23
N GLU A 554 -2.35 -30.86 -15.12
CA GLU A 554 -1.76 -32.05 -14.51
C GLU A 554 -2.85 -33.07 -14.14
N ASN A 555 -3.89 -32.65 -13.42
CA ASN A 555 -5.01 -33.52 -13.05
C ASN A 555 -5.77 -34.05 -14.28
N SER A 556 -5.93 -33.25 -15.33
CA SER A 556 -6.54 -33.66 -16.59
C SER A 556 -5.67 -34.66 -17.35
N ALA A 557 -4.36 -34.44 -17.37
CA ALA A 557 -3.39 -35.36 -17.95
C ALA A 557 -3.33 -36.68 -17.18
N GLU A 558 -3.31 -36.65 -15.84
CA GLU A 558 -3.39 -37.84 -14.98
C GLU A 558 -4.68 -38.63 -15.20
N LYS A 559 -5.83 -37.95 -15.28
CA LYS A 559 -7.11 -38.60 -15.61
C LYS A 559 -7.11 -39.22 -17.02
N SER A 560 -6.45 -38.58 -17.99
CA SER A 560 -6.30 -39.11 -19.35
C SER A 560 -5.35 -40.32 -19.39
N LEU A 561 -4.32 -40.34 -18.55
CA LEU A 561 -3.35 -41.44 -18.44
C LEU A 561 -3.87 -42.65 -17.66
N VAL A 562 -4.72 -42.42 -16.65
CA VAL A 562 -5.26 -43.48 -15.75
C VAL A 562 -6.62 -44.00 -16.21
N GLY A 563 -7.29 -43.33 -17.16
CA GLY A 563 -8.53 -43.80 -17.78
C GLY A 563 -8.33 -45.18 -18.45
N PRO A 564 -9.04 -46.24 -18.03
CA PRO A 564 -8.92 -47.55 -18.64
C PRO A 564 -9.32 -47.45 -20.12
N LYS A 565 -8.47 -47.95 -21.01
CA LYS A 565 -8.81 -48.25 -22.40
C LYS A 565 -9.86 -49.36 -22.39
N GLN A 566 -11.10 -49.03 -22.08
CA GLN A 566 -12.21 -49.97 -22.05
C GLN A 566 -12.99 -49.85 -23.36
N ASP A 567 -13.18 -51.01 -23.96
CA ASP A 567 -13.65 -51.22 -25.31
C ASP A 567 -14.92 -50.44 -25.66
N LEU A 568 -14.83 -49.70 -26.76
CA LEU A 568 -15.92 -49.05 -27.46
C LEU A 568 -16.95 -50.11 -27.90
N ASN A 569 -18.08 -50.27 -27.21
CA ASN A 569 -19.33 -50.68 -27.88
C ASN A 569 -20.68 -50.60 -27.15
N GLU A 570 -20.79 -50.16 -25.89
CA GLU A 570 -22.11 -49.90 -25.29
C GLU A 570 -22.12 -48.58 -24.53
N ALA A 571 -22.91 -47.60 -25.01
CA ALA A 571 -23.06 -46.30 -24.36
C ALA A 571 -23.77 -46.49 -22.99
N PRO A 572 -23.10 -46.24 -21.86
CA PRO A 572 -23.66 -46.50 -20.54
C PRO A 572 -24.79 -45.54 -20.22
N GLN A 573 -25.76 -46.02 -19.46
CA GLN A 573 -26.86 -45.23 -18.93
C GLN A 573 -26.37 -43.99 -18.15
N ASP A 574 -25.17 -44.07 -17.57
CA ASP A 574 -24.48 -42.97 -16.86
C ASP A 574 -24.19 -41.76 -17.75
N LEU A 575 -23.99 -41.93 -19.07
CA LEU A 575 -23.82 -40.81 -20.00
C LEU A 575 -25.15 -40.06 -20.23
N ARG A 576 -26.29 -40.73 -20.08
CA ARG A 576 -27.60 -40.07 -20.18
C ARG A 576 -27.92 -39.26 -18.93
N ASP A 577 -27.58 -39.80 -17.76
CA ASP A 577 -27.78 -39.11 -16.49
C ASP A 577 -26.84 -37.90 -16.38
N ALA A 578 -25.56 -38.06 -16.75
CA ALA A 578 -24.63 -36.93 -16.85
C ALA A 578 -25.10 -35.86 -17.84
N ARG A 579 -25.65 -36.27 -18.99
CA ARG A 579 -26.21 -35.33 -19.98
C ARG A 579 -27.42 -34.57 -19.42
N MET A 580 -28.28 -35.23 -18.64
CA MET A 580 -29.42 -34.58 -18.00
C MET A 580 -28.97 -33.58 -16.93
N GLU A 581 -27.96 -33.92 -16.14
CA GLU A 581 -27.36 -33.00 -15.16
C GLU A 581 -26.75 -31.77 -15.85
N TYR A 582 -25.97 -31.96 -16.92
CA TYR A 582 -25.44 -30.85 -17.71
C TYR A 582 -26.53 -30.00 -18.36
N GLU A 583 -27.63 -30.60 -18.82
CA GLU A 583 -28.77 -29.88 -19.37
C GLU A 583 -29.46 -29.02 -18.31
N THR A 584 -29.63 -29.55 -17.09
CA THR A 584 -30.19 -28.77 -15.96
C THR A 584 -29.27 -27.65 -15.48
N GLU A 585 -27.95 -27.86 -15.47
CA GLU A 585 -27.00 -26.79 -15.09
C GLU A 585 -26.91 -25.73 -16.19
N LEU A 586 -27.00 -26.11 -17.47
CA LEU A 586 -27.09 -25.15 -18.57
C LEU A 586 -28.36 -24.29 -18.46
N ASP A 587 -29.50 -24.86 -18.11
CA ASP A 587 -30.73 -24.10 -17.91
C ASP A 587 -30.65 -23.21 -16.65
N ARG A 588 -29.98 -23.66 -15.59
CA ARG A 588 -29.71 -22.85 -14.40
C ARG A 588 -28.80 -21.66 -14.72
N LEU A 589 -27.75 -21.88 -15.51
CA LEU A 589 -26.83 -20.84 -15.97
C LEU A 589 -27.54 -19.84 -16.90
N ARG A 590 -28.35 -20.31 -17.85
CA ARG A 590 -29.19 -19.44 -18.69
C ARG A 590 -30.15 -18.59 -17.88
N LYS A 591 -30.78 -19.16 -16.85
CA LYS A 591 -31.67 -18.43 -15.95
C LYS A 591 -30.90 -17.36 -15.15
N LYS A 592 -29.75 -17.73 -14.59
CA LYS A 592 -28.89 -16.78 -13.85
C LYS A 592 -28.42 -15.64 -14.77
N GLN A 593 -28.06 -15.95 -16.02
CA GLN A 593 -27.70 -14.97 -17.03
C GLN A 593 -28.85 -13.99 -17.31
N ALA A 594 -30.08 -14.49 -17.49
CA ALA A 594 -31.24 -13.62 -17.70
C ALA A 594 -31.54 -12.73 -16.47
N GLU A 595 -31.34 -13.24 -15.25
CA GLU A 595 -31.51 -12.46 -14.01
C GLU A 595 -30.44 -11.35 -13.89
N THR A 596 -29.18 -11.63 -14.24
CA THR A 596 -28.11 -10.62 -14.25
C THR A 596 -28.32 -9.58 -15.35
N GLU A 597 -28.79 -9.97 -16.54
CA GLU A 597 -29.14 -9.04 -17.63
C GLU A 597 -30.25 -8.07 -17.20
N ILE A 598 -31.29 -8.57 -16.50
CA ILE A 598 -32.36 -7.71 -15.95
C ILE A 598 -31.83 -6.77 -14.88
N GLN A 599 -30.93 -7.23 -14.01
CA GLN A 599 -30.35 -6.40 -12.96
C GLN A 599 -29.46 -5.30 -13.54
N ASN A 600 -28.63 -5.62 -14.52
CA ASN A 600 -27.79 -4.64 -15.21
C ASN A 600 -28.63 -3.61 -15.98
N ALA A 601 -29.69 -4.05 -16.68
CA ALA A 601 -30.62 -3.12 -17.34
C ALA A 601 -31.25 -2.10 -16.37
N ARG A 602 -31.47 -2.47 -15.10
CA ARG A 602 -31.92 -1.54 -14.05
C ARG A 602 -30.83 -0.58 -13.64
N THR A 603 -29.61 -1.06 -13.41
CA THR A 603 -28.46 -0.21 -13.06
C THR A 603 -28.15 0.80 -14.16
N ILE A 604 -28.16 0.39 -15.43
CA ILE A 604 -27.99 1.29 -16.58
C ILE A 604 -29.09 2.36 -16.61
N HIS A 605 -30.35 1.99 -16.35
CA HIS A 605 -31.45 2.94 -16.29
C HIS A 605 -31.28 3.95 -15.15
N ASP A 606 -30.86 3.50 -13.97
CA ASP A 606 -30.62 4.37 -12.82
C ASP A 606 -29.44 5.32 -13.07
N LEU A 607 -28.35 4.84 -13.67
CA LEU A 607 -27.21 5.68 -14.07
C LEU A 607 -27.59 6.69 -15.15
N HIS A 608 -28.38 6.31 -16.16
CA HIS A 608 -28.89 7.27 -17.15
C HIS A 608 -29.77 8.34 -16.51
N LYS A 609 -30.55 7.99 -15.49
CA LYS A 609 -31.34 8.95 -14.74
C LYS A 609 -30.44 9.93 -13.96
N GLU A 610 -29.41 9.43 -13.28
CA GLU A 610 -28.42 10.27 -12.59
C GLU A 610 -27.66 11.19 -13.56
N VAL A 611 -27.27 10.68 -14.74
CA VAL A 611 -26.65 11.50 -15.80
C VAL A 611 -27.60 12.61 -16.25
N SER A 612 -28.87 12.31 -16.53
CA SER A 612 -29.85 13.34 -16.90
C SER A 612 -30.11 14.36 -15.79
N GLU A 613 -30.07 13.96 -14.52
CA GLU A 613 -30.17 14.88 -13.38
C GLU A 613 -28.93 15.79 -13.27
N LEU A 614 -27.73 15.26 -13.51
CA LEU A 614 -26.48 16.01 -13.54
C LEU A 614 -26.41 16.97 -14.74
N GLU A 615 -26.84 16.54 -15.92
CA GLU A 615 -26.95 17.39 -17.11
C GLU A 615 -27.89 18.56 -16.83
N SER A 616 -29.07 18.30 -16.26
CA SER A 616 -30.01 19.35 -15.85
C SER A 616 -29.43 20.33 -14.83
N LEU A 617 -28.63 19.83 -13.88
CA LEU A 617 -27.93 20.67 -12.89
C LEU A 617 -26.84 21.53 -13.53
N ILE A 618 -26.08 20.98 -14.48
CA ILE A 618 -25.04 21.70 -15.22
C ILE A 618 -25.68 22.79 -16.08
N GLU A 619 -26.75 22.48 -16.82
CA GLU A 619 -27.51 23.47 -17.61
C GLU A 619 -28.01 24.61 -16.73
N SER A 620 -28.63 24.29 -15.59
CA SER A 620 -29.09 25.29 -14.61
C SER A 620 -27.95 26.18 -14.10
N LYS A 621 -26.76 25.60 -13.87
CA LYS A 621 -25.58 26.34 -13.42
C LYS A 621 -25.02 27.26 -14.51
N ILE A 622 -24.97 26.80 -15.75
CA ILE A 622 -24.55 27.62 -16.90
C ILE A 622 -25.48 28.82 -17.04
N TYR A 623 -26.80 28.63 -16.98
CA TYR A 623 -27.75 29.74 -17.06
C TYR A 623 -27.58 30.75 -15.90
N HIS A 624 -27.30 30.26 -14.69
CA HIS A 624 -27.05 31.15 -13.55
C HIS A 624 -25.73 31.94 -13.69
N GLU A 625 -24.68 31.29 -14.21
CA GLU A 625 -23.39 31.93 -14.48
C GLU A 625 -23.54 33.01 -15.57
N ASP A 626 -24.24 32.70 -16.67
CA ASP A 626 -24.58 33.68 -17.73
C ASP A 626 -25.37 34.89 -17.18
N GLU A 627 -26.31 34.67 -16.25
CA GLU A 627 -27.04 35.76 -15.58
C GLU A 627 -26.12 36.65 -14.73
N LEU A 628 -25.16 36.05 -14.01
CA LEU A 628 -24.16 36.76 -13.21
C LEU A 628 -23.20 37.54 -14.11
N GLU A 629 -22.73 36.96 -15.20
CA GLU A 629 -21.90 37.64 -16.19
C GLU A 629 -22.62 38.85 -16.78
N GLN A 630 -23.89 38.70 -17.17
CA GLN A 630 -24.71 39.82 -17.64
C GLN A 630 -24.88 40.93 -16.58
N GLU A 631 -25.05 40.58 -15.30
CA GLU A 631 -25.16 41.60 -14.25
C GLU A 631 -23.82 42.29 -13.97
N ILE A 632 -22.71 41.55 -14.03
CA ILE A 632 -21.36 42.13 -13.96
C ILE A 632 -21.15 43.11 -15.10
N ASP A 633 -21.51 42.76 -16.33
CA ASP A 633 -21.39 43.64 -17.48
C ASP A 633 -22.30 44.87 -17.37
N ARG A 634 -23.53 44.72 -16.86
CA ARG A 634 -24.40 45.87 -16.53
C ARG A 634 -23.79 46.78 -15.47
N LEU A 635 -23.15 46.24 -14.44
CA LEU A 635 -22.49 47.02 -13.40
C LEU A 635 -21.24 47.72 -13.93
N LYS A 636 -20.43 47.05 -14.75
CA LYS A 636 -19.30 47.65 -15.47
C LYS A 636 -19.76 48.79 -16.37
N ASP A 637 -20.86 48.63 -17.09
CA ASP A 637 -21.47 49.68 -17.92
C ASP A 637 -21.98 50.87 -17.09
N LYS A 638 -22.56 50.62 -15.91
CA LYS A 638 -22.94 51.69 -14.97
C LYS A 638 -21.71 52.43 -14.43
N LEU A 639 -20.65 51.71 -14.06
CA LEU A 639 -19.39 52.31 -13.59
C LEU A 639 -18.69 53.12 -14.68
N SER A 640 -18.61 52.59 -15.91
CA SER A 640 -17.99 53.29 -17.04
C SER A 640 -18.77 54.56 -17.43
N ARG A 641 -20.11 54.53 -17.35
CA ARG A 641 -20.96 55.73 -17.49
C ARG A 641 -20.82 56.70 -16.31
N GLY A 642 -20.64 56.19 -15.09
CA GLY A 642 -20.40 56.99 -13.88
C GLY A 642 -19.08 57.75 -13.93
N HIS A 643 -17.99 57.10 -14.34
CA HIS A 643 -16.68 57.74 -14.50
C HIS A 643 -16.66 58.79 -15.62
N LYS A 644 -17.40 58.56 -16.72
CA LYS A 644 -17.54 59.56 -17.80
C LYS A 644 -18.36 60.79 -17.38
N LYS A 645 -19.25 60.67 -16.39
CA LYS A 645 -20.01 61.82 -15.85
C LYS A 645 -19.30 62.53 -14.69
N SER A 646 -18.48 61.82 -13.91
CA SER A 646 -17.75 62.40 -12.77
C SER A 646 -16.53 63.25 -13.19
N SER A 647 -15.88 62.93 -14.32
CA SER A 647 -14.65 63.60 -14.77
C SER A 647 -14.83 64.98 -15.43
N LYS A 648 -16.05 65.54 -15.51
CA LYS A 648 -16.30 66.86 -16.13
C LYS A 648 -16.82 67.95 -15.18
N GLY A 649 -16.83 67.70 -13.86
CA GLY A 649 -17.42 68.60 -12.87
C GLY A 649 -16.47 69.20 -11.81
N ALA A 650 -15.16 68.90 -11.82
CA ALA A 650 -14.26 69.31 -10.75
C ALA A 650 -13.01 70.03 -11.27
N ALA A 651 -13.18 71.25 -11.79
CA ALA A 651 -12.09 72.19 -12.04
C ALA A 651 -12.59 73.65 -11.97
N GLU A 652 -12.84 74.14 -10.74
CA GLU A 652 -12.85 75.56 -10.29
C GLU A 652 -13.50 75.55 -8.89
N ILE A 653 -12.77 75.75 -7.77
CA ILE A 653 -12.57 77.06 -7.10
C ILE A 653 -11.52 76.92 -5.97
N ILE A 654 -10.38 77.58 -6.18
CA ILE A 654 -9.49 78.45 -5.36
C ILE A 654 -9.68 78.61 -3.81
N HIS A 655 -8.55 78.41 -3.08
CA HIS A 655 -7.93 79.05 -1.87
C HIS A 655 -8.74 79.48 -0.60
N VAL A 656 -8.21 79.15 0.62
CA VAL A 656 -7.55 80.04 1.64
C VAL A 656 -7.49 79.37 3.06
N ASN A 657 -6.30 79.49 3.68
CA ASN A 657 -5.81 79.37 5.08
C ASN A 657 -6.72 79.15 6.33
N GLU A 658 -6.05 78.51 7.33
CA GLU A 658 -6.05 78.75 8.81
C GLU A 658 -7.01 77.94 9.75
N PRO A 659 -6.72 77.82 11.08
CA PRO A 659 -6.20 76.60 11.73
C PRO A 659 -7.18 75.89 12.71
N LEU A 660 -6.79 74.67 13.14
CA LEU A 660 -7.24 73.81 14.28
C LEU A 660 -8.22 74.42 15.31
N PRO A 661 -9.15 73.65 15.96
CA PRO A 661 -8.83 72.38 16.65
C PRO A 661 -9.95 71.29 16.81
N VAL A 662 -9.52 70.07 17.17
CA VAL A 662 -10.14 69.08 18.11
C VAL A 662 -11.27 68.11 17.66
N SER A 663 -10.98 66.81 17.89
CA SER A 663 -11.83 65.62 18.21
C SER A 663 -12.31 64.63 17.11
N LEU A 664 -11.58 63.50 16.95
CA LEU A 664 -11.95 62.05 17.12
C LEU A 664 -13.38 61.53 16.78
N PRO A 665 -13.61 60.20 16.55
CA PRO A 665 -12.89 59.13 15.81
C PRO A 665 -13.87 58.27 14.91
N PRO A 666 -13.67 56.96 14.60
CA PRO A 666 -13.05 56.39 13.38
C PRO A 666 -13.96 55.42 12.55
N SER A 667 -13.54 55.00 11.34
CA SER A 667 -13.56 53.58 10.87
C SER A 667 -13.23 53.39 9.37
N ASN A 668 -12.12 52.68 9.14
CA ASN A 668 -11.82 51.55 8.25
C ASN A 668 -12.10 51.50 6.73
N SER A 669 -11.06 50.96 6.06
CA SER A 669 -10.93 50.28 4.75
C SER A 669 -10.47 51.18 3.60
N GLU A 670 -9.17 51.48 3.42
CA GLU A 670 -8.04 50.63 2.97
C GLU A 670 -8.42 49.74 1.76
N GLY A 671 -7.85 49.86 0.56
CA GLY A 671 -6.58 50.45 0.10
C GLY A 671 -5.86 49.36 -0.72
N GLY A 672 -5.47 49.51 -1.99
CA GLY A 672 -4.94 50.69 -2.65
C GLY A 672 -3.49 50.38 -3.04
N HIS A 673 -3.29 49.90 -4.28
CA HIS A 673 -1.98 49.58 -4.85
C HIS A 673 -1.06 50.82 -4.86
N THR A 674 -0.03 50.81 -4.03
CA THR A 674 1.06 51.77 -4.05
C THR A 674 2.20 51.26 -4.93
N LEU A 675 2.51 52.03 -5.97
CA LEU A 675 3.75 52.01 -6.74
C LEU A 675 4.97 51.99 -5.82
N HIS A 676 5.76 50.92 -5.91
CA HIS A 676 7.14 50.90 -5.43
C HIS A 676 8.08 50.70 -6.61
N THR A 677 8.93 51.69 -6.81
CA THR A 677 10.09 51.73 -7.70
C THR A 677 11.20 50.82 -7.14
N SER A 678 10.95 49.52 -7.08
CA SER A 678 12.01 48.51 -7.17
C SER A 678 12.38 48.39 -8.64
N GLN A 679 13.68 48.34 -8.96
CA GLN A 679 14.12 48.05 -10.33
C GLN A 679 13.45 46.77 -10.77
N ASP A 680 12.61 46.83 -11.81
CA ASP A 680 12.00 45.64 -12.41
C ASP A 680 13.14 44.81 -13.03
N VAL A 681 13.56 43.82 -12.26
CA VAL A 681 14.51 42.80 -12.66
C VAL A 681 13.69 41.64 -13.20
N CYS A 682 14.02 41.16 -14.40
CA CYS A 682 13.30 40.04 -14.99
C CYS A 682 13.37 38.81 -14.08
N GLU A 683 12.22 38.26 -13.71
CA GLU A 683 12.12 37.11 -12.79
C GLU A 683 12.81 35.83 -13.30
N ILE A 684 13.19 35.77 -14.58
CA ILE A 684 13.79 34.59 -15.18
C ILE A 684 15.32 34.68 -15.27
N CYS A 685 15.86 35.85 -15.61
CA CYS A 685 17.30 36.01 -15.80
C CYS A 685 17.94 36.98 -14.80
N GLU A 686 17.15 37.54 -13.88
CA GLU A 686 17.57 38.47 -12.84
C GLU A 686 18.37 39.68 -13.37
N GLN A 687 18.11 40.12 -14.60
CA GLN A 687 18.67 41.35 -15.16
C GLN A 687 17.65 42.51 -15.14
N PRO A 688 18.04 43.71 -14.69
CA PRO A 688 17.16 44.88 -14.69
C PRO A 688 16.91 45.41 -16.10
N GLY A 689 15.69 45.91 -16.35
CA GLY A 689 15.38 46.66 -17.57
C GLY A 689 14.59 45.90 -18.66
N HIS A 690 14.10 44.70 -18.36
CA HIS A 690 13.11 44.01 -19.19
C HIS A 690 12.15 43.18 -18.32
N ASP A 691 10.91 43.03 -18.77
CA ASP A 691 9.89 42.19 -18.13
C ASP A 691 9.95 40.75 -18.70
N ILE A 692 9.31 39.78 -18.04
CA ILE A 692 9.27 38.36 -18.38
C ILE A 692 8.94 38.10 -19.86
N PHE A 693 8.06 38.91 -20.46
CA PHE A 693 7.67 38.79 -21.88
C PHE A 693 8.68 39.39 -22.88
N THR A 694 9.65 40.14 -22.37
CA THR A 694 10.77 40.75 -23.11
C THR A 694 12.11 40.14 -22.74
N CYS A 695 12.12 39.04 -21.97
CA CYS A 695 13.33 38.34 -21.61
C CYS A 695 13.93 37.63 -22.82
N ASP A 696 15.13 38.05 -23.23
CA ASP A 696 15.86 37.44 -24.34
C ASP A 696 16.11 35.93 -24.12
N VAL A 697 16.18 35.49 -22.86
CA VAL A 697 16.27 34.06 -22.49
C VAL A 697 15.00 33.28 -22.86
N LEU A 698 13.82 33.88 -22.71
CA LEU A 698 12.55 33.26 -23.13
C LEU A 698 12.25 33.45 -24.61
N LYS A 699 12.75 34.53 -25.20
CA LYS A 699 12.49 34.84 -26.61
C LYS A 699 13.26 33.97 -27.60
N GLY A 700 14.20 33.14 -27.14
CA GLY A 700 14.87 32.15 -27.99
C GLY A 700 15.68 32.76 -29.14
N GLU A 701 15.92 34.06 -29.12
CA GLU A 701 16.66 34.83 -30.13
C GLU A 701 17.80 35.55 -29.41
N GLY A 702 18.91 34.85 -29.17
CA GLY A 702 19.98 35.41 -28.35
C GLY A 702 21.30 34.67 -28.35
N ALA A 703 21.82 34.27 -29.52
CA ALA A 703 23.26 34.11 -29.71
C ALA A 703 23.61 34.20 -31.21
N GLU A 704 23.64 35.42 -31.76
CA GLU A 704 24.51 35.65 -32.91
C GLU A 704 25.95 35.89 -32.43
N ALA A 705 26.86 35.22 -33.14
CA ALA A 705 28.31 35.40 -33.19
C ALA A 705 29.16 34.71 -32.11
N ASP A 706 29.31 33.38 -32.24
CA ASP A 706 30.63 32.85 -32.59
C ASP A 706 30.51 31.63 -33.52
N ASN A 707 31.34 31.62 -34.56
CA ASN A 707 31.29 30.65 -35.67
C ASN A 707 31.74 29.26 -35.19
N ASP A 708 30.80 28.37 -34.86
CA ASP A 708 31.06 26.94 -34.96
C ASP A 708 29.81 26.23 -35.49
N SER A 709 29.97 25.51 -36.59
CA SER A 709 28.89 24.95 -37.39
C SER A 709 28.15 23.86 -36.61
N ASP A 710 26.99 24.20 -36.07
CA ASP A 710 26.15 23.28 -35.34
C ASP A 710 25.40 22.33 -36.29
N THR A 711 26.07 21.26 -36.69
CA THR A 711 25.52 20.17 -37.50
C THR A 711 24.45 19.36 -36.78
N THR A 712 24.20 19.59 -35.48
CA THR A 712 23.29 18.75 -34.68
C THR A 712 21.81 19.01 -34.91
N THR A 713 21.44 20.12 -35.57
CA THR A 713 20.04 20.47 -35.86
C THR A 713 19.52 19.93 -37.19
N LEU A 714 20.38 19.33 -38.02
CA LEU A 714 19.97 18.74 -39.30
C LEU A 714 19.37 17.35 -39.04
N PHE A 715 18.06 17.22 -39.23
CA PHE A 715 17.32 15.96 -39.14
C PHE A 715 17.19 15.30 -40.52
N CYS A 716 17.60 14.05 -40.62
CA CYS A 716 17.51 13.24 -41.83
C CYS A 716 16.17 12.50 -41.89
N VAL A 717 15.36 12.78 -42.91
CA VAL A 717 14.04 12.13 -43.09
C VAL A 717 14.16 10.65 -43.45
N ASP A 718 15.27 10.23 -44.08
CA ASP A 718 15.43 8.86 -44.59
C ASP A 718 15.82 7.86 -43.51
N CYS A 719 16.56 8.28 -42.46
CA CYS A 719 16.98 7.41 -41.37
C CYS A 719 16.56 7.91 -39.97
N GLU A 720 15.76 8.98 -39.92
CA GLU A 720 15.31 9.64 -38.69
C GLU A 720 16.45 10.03 -37.72
N GLY A 721 17.66 10.18 -38.24
CA GLY A 721 18.88 10.50 -37.49
C GLY A 721 19.18 12.00 -37.52
N HIS A 722 19.72 12.52 -36.41
CA HIS A 722 20.22 13.89 -36.35
C HIS A 722 21.69 13.94 -36.81
N GLY A 723 22.14 15.07 -37.34
CA GLY A 723 23.53 15.29 -37.74
C GLY A 723 23.81 15.36 -39.25
N HIS A 724 22.82 15.12 -40.11
CA HIS A 724 22.98 15.13 -41.56
C HIS A 724 21.63 15.34 -42.28
N THR A 725 21.66 15.65 -43.57
CA THR A 725 20.44 15.75 -44.41
C THR A 725 20.20 14.48 -45.20
N ALA A 726 19.00 14.29 -45.76
CA ALA A 726 18.66 13.13 -46.60
C ALA A 726 19.67 12.89 -47.75
N ALA A 727 20.24 13.96 -48.32
CA ALA A 727 21.24 13.86 -49.39
C ALA A 727 22.59 13.26 -48.93
N ASP A 728 22.90 13.36 -47.64
CA ASP A 728 24.16 12.89 -47.02
C ASP A 728 23.90 11.70 -46.07
N CYS A 729 22.75 11.04 -46.20
CA CYS A 729 22.39 9.92 -45.34
C CYS A 729 23.26 8.70 -45.64
N PRO A 730 24.06 8.21 -44.67
CA PRO A 730 24.91 7.04 -44.87
C PRO A 730 24.11 5.77 -45.17
N TYR A 731 22.81 5.77 -44.86
CA TYR A 731 21.87 4.68 -45.11
C TYR A 731 21.02 4.88 -46.37
N SER A 732 21.17 5.99 -47.10
CA SER A 732 20.38 6.26 -48.33
C SER A 732 20.58 5.19 -49.42
N ALA A 733 21.73 4.51 -49.43
CA ALA A 733 22.02 3.43 -50.37
C ALA A 733 21.37 2.09 -50.00
N ASP A 734 20.94 1.90 -48.75
CA ASP A 734 20.29 0.66 -48.27
C ASP A 734 18.76 0.67 -48.41
N VAL A 735 18.17 1.81 -48.82
CA VAL A 735 16.71 1.97 -48.99
C VAL A 735 16.24 1.63 -50.42
N PHE A 736 17.13 1.14 -51.29
CA PHE A 736 16.81 0.69 -52.67
C PHE A 736 17.21 -0.74 -52.99
#